data_AF-A0A933H0D4-F1
#
_entry.id   AF-A0A933H0D4-F1
#
_cell.length_a   1.000
_cell.length_b   1.000
_cell.length_c   1.000
_cell.angle_alpha   90.00
_cell.angle_beta   90.00
_cell.angle_gamma   90.00
#
_symmetry.space_group_name_H-M   'P 1'
#
loop_
_entity.id
_entity.type
_entity.pdbx_description
1 polymer ?
#
loop_
_entity_poly.entity_id
_entity_poly.type
_entity_poly.pdbx_seq_one_letter_code
_entity_poly.pdbx_strand_id
1 'polypeptide(L)'
;GLVLALAACGPTNDEEMGDSQRERVPADLRARWEADLARFEGGPDFALLAPAPAFRVLGRYLFGKFRYRLDFYERGDEIALASWGTDYTDTKNGSAWFAVGSGRREGDEARVQWSCVNLTYSYSNAGGARVVFEEDRQRVRIEYYHNTRPEHVQWGTGVLLDERGERALSESLVANEEMEHFLVRDRVTVRGSVTSEGTPVVGAAIFLRAESRMLAVTGPEGTFDFSIDRPPNPMLLACAAPGYHNSATWVDPEAPVALFRLRRLPERDHPEYRFVSPVPDARELIRCGNCHDVHHDQWKDSAHAWSGKSSLYATWASLSCRPCHETGAHFEGAAPDVARGPRLAGIGCDPCHKIASIRMDLPPADRLLLLRPDPEDRTRPGPVKLVFGPLPDSYYAFMGAAWNRLYERSEYCAACHEHANASGVPVDTTWSEWKEYARGREGVKTCQDCHMPPTMDPRQIARYQLPRNATEFHDHSFPMTPEGENADGLPLAMSATRQGKLQLAIEVSVENDGGHAAPAGKAGRTLYLVIVAVDRKGRELAIASGPVLGPEAGIPSTPELSPEDRYCEGAFAGLPGLAFARRLDVPPGDGAPFERATGVLEDTRIAAGESRSLRVVLSLERTEGPYHVRSALVSRLARGRPGEKADRPLERFLAEKTTTIP
;
A
#
# COMPACT_ATOMS: atom_id res chain seq x y z
N GLY A 1 10.28 -27.21 -8.38
CA GLY A 1 11.18 -27.24 -7.20
C GLY A 1 12.13 -26.09 -7.32
N LEU A 2 11.74 -24.96 -6.75
CA LEU A 2 12.40 -23.66 -6.86
C LEU A 2 12.62 -23.15 -5.43
N VAL A 3 13.67 -22.35 -5.26
CA VAL A 3 13.95 -21.43 -4.14
C VAL A 3 14.66 -22.04 -2.92
N LEU A 4 15.98 -21.83 -2.89
CA LEU A 4 16.74 -21.45 -1.69
C LEU A 4 18.07 -20.85 -2.15
N ALA A 5 18.11 -19.53 -2.27
CA ALA A 5 19.36 -18.76 -2.31
C ALA A 5 19.17 -17.55 -1.39
N LEU A 6 19.43 -17.80 -0.10
CA LEU A 6 19.72 -16.77 0.89
C LEU A 6 21.03 -16.09 0.47
N ALA A 7 20.94 -14.89 -0.09
CA ALA A 7 22.08 -13.98 -0.13
C ALA A 7 22.18 -13.28 1.23
N ALA A 8 22.90 -13.92 2.15
CA ALA A 8 23.44 -13.25 3.32
C ALA A 8 24.56 -12.30 2.86
N CYS A 9 24.33 -10.99 2.88
CA CYS A 9 25.39 -10.00 2.80
C CYS A 9 25.84 -9.63 4.22
N GLY A 10 26.60 -10.52 4.84
CA GLY A 10 27.52 -10.19 5.93
C GLY A 10 28.92 -9.93 5.36
N PRO A 11 29.80 -9.21 6.08
CA PRO A 11 31.10 -8.79 5.58
C PRO A 11 32.02 -10.00 5.38
N THR A 12 32.71 -10.04 4.23
CA THR A 12 33.94 -10.82 4.11
C THR A 12 35.04 -10.11 4.87
N ASN A 13 35.74 -10.84 5.74
CA ASN A 13 36.84 -10.39 6.60
C ASN A 13 37.85 -9.50 5.86
N ASP A 14 38.12 -8.32 6.43
CA ASP A 14 39.03 -7.27 5.93
C ASP A 14 40.50 -7.46 6.35
N GLU A 15 40.93 -8.67 6.78
CA GLU A 15 42.25 -8.85 7.39
C GLU A 15 43.45 -9.08 6.44
N GLU A 16 43.31 -9.05 5.11
CA GLU A 16 44.46 -9.29 4.21
C GLU A 16 44.58 -8.33 3.00
N MET A 17 44.42 -7.01 3.21
CA MET A 17 44.82 -6.03 2.20
C MET A 17 45.90 -5.10 2.73
N GLY A 18 47.15 -5.37 2.35
CA GLY A 18 48.30 -4.53 2.68
C GLY A 18 48.20 -3.12 2.09
N ASP A 19 48.78 -2.14 2.82
CA ASP A 19 48.70 -0.70 2.59
C ASP A 19 49.03 -0.21 1.16
N SER A 20 49.63 -1.03 0.31
CA SER A 20 50.04 -0.65 -1.05
C SER A 20 48.95 -0.80 -2.14
N GLN A 21 47.76 -1.34 -1.82
CA GLN A 21 46.67 -1.49 -2.81
C GLN A 21 45.62 -0.36 -2.80
N ARG A 22 45.78 0.67 -1.95
CA ARG A 22 44.79 1.77 -1.81
C ARG A 22 44.85 2.86 -2.90
N GLU A 23 45.74 2.79 -3.90
CA GLU A 23 46.07 4.00 -4.70
C GLU A 23 45.86 4.00 -6.21
N ARG A 24 45.28 2.97 -6.85
CA ARG A 24 44.95 3.08 -8.29
C ARG A 24 43.61 2.48 -8.63
N VAL A 25 42.62 3.35 -8.88
CA VAL A 25 41.44 3.00 -9.67
C VAL A 25 41.96 2.60 -11.07
N PRO A 26 41.77 1.35 -11.51
CA PRO A 26 42.17 0.89 -12.84
C PRO A 26 41.62 1.82 -13.95
N ALA A 27 42.40 2.08 -15.01
CA ALA A 27 42.04 3.04 -16.06
C ALA A 27 40.74 2.67 -16.80
N ASP A 28 40.42 1.38 -16.85
CA ASP A 28 39.16 0.82 -17.37
C ASP A 28 37.96 1.13 -16.46
N LEU A 29 38.17 1.21 -15.14
CA LEU A 29 37.18 1.68 -14.17
C LEU A 29 36.95 3.19 -14.27
N ARG A 30 37.99 3.99 -14.57
CA ARG A 30 37.85 5.43 -14.84
C ARG A 30 37.10 5.71 -16.14
N ALA A 31 37.36 4.95 -17.21
CA ALA A 31 36.63 5.08 -18.46
C ALA A 31 35.16 4.65 -18.32
N ARG A 32 34.87 3.62 -17.49
CA ARG A 32 33.50 3.26 -17.10
C ARG A 32 32.83 4.35 -16.27
N TRP A 33 33.55 4.96 -15.33
CA TRP A 33 33.10 6.10 -14.53
C TRP A 33 32.72 7.29 -15.42
N GLU A 34 33.58 7.68 -16.37
CA GLU A 34 33.31 8.74 -17.34
C GLU A 34 32.14 8.38 -18.27
N ALA A 35 32.00 7.10 -18.66
CA ALA A 35 30.88 6.64 -19.50
C ALA A 35 29.54 6.56 -18.76
N ASP A 36 29.52 6.15 -17.48
CA ASP A 36 28.32 6.16 -16.65
C ASP A 36 27.95 7.59 -16.25
N LEU A 37 28.91 8.46 -15.92
CA LEU A 37 28.69 9.90 -15.78
C LEU A 37 28.15 10.54 -17.07
N ALA A 38 28.71 10.22 -18.23
CA ALA A 38 28.24 10.73 -19.52
C ALA A 38 26.83 10.22 -19.89
N ARG A 39 26.43 9.03 -19.44
CA ARG A 39 25.03 8.56 -19.51
C ARG A 39 24.08 9.40 -18.64
N PHE A 40 24.61 10.06 -17.61
CA PHE A 40 23.91 11.00 -16.74
C PHE A 40 24.23 12.48 -17.01
N GLU A 41 25.06 12.82 -18.00
CA GLU A 41 25.23 14.21 -18.49
C GLU A 41 23.99 14.71 -19.26
N GLY A 42 23.05 13.79 -19.57
CA GLY A 42 21.64 14.10 -19.88
C GLY A 42 20.67 13.60 -18.80
N GLY A 43 21.19 13.35 -17.59
CA GLY A 43 20.48 12.78 -16.44
C GLY A 43 19.36 13.69 -15.92
N PRO A 44 18.55 13.16 -14.98
CA PRO A 44 17.36 13.83 -14.47
C PRO A 44 17.71 15.25 -14.06
N ASP A 45 16.94 16.22 -14.58
CA ASP A 45 17.19 17.65 -14.43
C ASP A 45 17.62 17.99 -13.00
N PHE A 46 18.93 18.14 -12.78
CA PHE A 46 19.52 18.27 -11.44
C PHE A 46 19.10 19.61 -10.78
N ALA A 47 18.51 20.52 -11.55
CA ALA A 47 17.79 21.68 -11.02
C ALA A 47 16.57 21.29 -10.16
N LEU A 48 16.02 20.07 -10.31
CA LEU A 48 14.97 19.50 -9.44
C LEU A 48 15.50 19.10 -8.06
N LEU A 49 16.82 19.04 -7.88
CA LEU A 49 17.51 18.60 -6.66
C LEU A 49 18.23 19.73 -5.94
N ALA A 50 18.50 20.83 -6.65
CA ALA A 50 18.91 22.07 -6.00
C ALA A 50 17.78 22.54 -5.08
N PRO A 51 18.06 22.84 -3.80
CA PRO A 51 17.07 23.46 -2.94
C PRO A 51 16.58 24.75 -3.60
N ALA A 52 15.31 25.11 -3.38
CA ALA A 52 14.66 26.28 -3.98
C ALA A 52 15.59 27.51 -4.07
N PRO A 53 15.44 28.40 -5.08
CA PRO A 53 16.39 29.47 -5.43
C PRO A 53 16.82 30.45 -4.31
N ALA A 54 16.30 30.32 -3.10
CA ALA A 54 16.65 31.06 -1.91
C ALA A 54 17.84 30.48 -1.08
N PHE A 55 18.42 29.34 -1.47
CA PHE A 55 19.57 28.75 -0.77
C PHE A 55 20.91 29.18 -1.39
N ARG A 56 21.85 29.61 -0.54
CA ARG A 56 23.23 29.95 -0.94
C ARG A 56 24.12 28.71 -0.81
N VAL A 57 25.09 28.54 -1.72
CA VAL A 57 26.13 27.50 -1.57
C VAL A 57 27.01 27.83 -0.38
N LEU A 58 27.07 26.91 0.59
CA LEU A 58 27.91 27.00 1.78
C LEU A 58 29.32 26.45 1.50
N GLY A 59 29.40 25.35 0.77
CA GLY A 59 30.66 24.73 0.36
C GLY A 59 30.43 23.39 -0.32
N ARG A 60 31.41 22.97 -1.11
CA ARG A 60 31.42 21.67 -1.81
C ARG A 60 32.62 20.87 -1.34
N TYR A 61 32.40 19.66 -0.85
CA TYR A 61 33.43 18.88 -0.21
C TYR A 61 33.57 17.51 -0.85
N LEU A 62 34.80 17.01 -0.91
CA LEU A 62 35.09 15.62 -1.24
C LEU A 62 35.25 14.83 0.05
N PHE A 63 34.50 13.75 0.20
CA PHE A 63 34.39 13.01 1.45
C PHE A 63 34.54 11.48 1.27
N GLY A 64 35.28 10.87 2.19
CA GLY A 64 35.36 9.43 2.38
C GLY A 64 36.18 8.63 1.36
N LYS A 65 36.34 7.33 1.65
CA LYS A 65 37.14 6.36 0.86
C LYS A 65 36.73 6.32 -0.62
N PHE A 66 35.44 6.53 -0.90
CA PHE A 66 34.85 6.45 -2.24
C PHE A 66 34.72 7.81 -2.94
N ARG A 67 35.31 8.87 -2.38
CA ARG A 67 35.33 10.22 -2.97
C ARG A 67 33.91 10.75 -3.30
N TYR A 68 33.02 10.70 -2.32
CA TYR A 68 31.70 11.30 -2.45
C TYR A 68 31.80 12.82 -2.55
N ARG A 69 31.12 13.42 -3.51
CA ARG A 69 30.95 14.88 -3.53
C ARG A 69 29.75 15.24 -2.66
N LEU A 70 29.94 16.19 -1.75
CA LEU A 70 28.95 16.72 -0.82
C LEU A 70 28.80 18.22 -1.05
N ASP A 71 27.66 18.64 -1.58
CA ASP A 71 27.31 20.04 -1.78
C ASP A 71 26.37 20.46 -0.64
N PHE A 72 26.83 21.41 0.19
CA PHE A 72 26.02 22.00 1.26
C PHE A 72 25.50 23.37 0.85
N TYR A 73 24.25 23.62 1.19
CA TYR A 73 23.56 24.87 0.91
C TYR A 73 22.90 25.38 2.19
N GLU A 74 22.83 26.70 2.38
CA GLU A 74 22.24 27.32 3.56
C GLU A 74 21.20 28.39 3.25
N ARG A 75 20.22 28.53 4.16
CA ARG A 75 19.24 29.62 4.19
C ARG A 75 18.85 29.92 5.63
N GLY A 76 19.42 30.98 6.20
CA GLY A 76 19.26 31.25 7.64
C GLY A 76 19.89 30.13 8.46
N ASP A 77 19.11 29.48 9.33
CA ASP A 77 19.54 28.31 10.11
C ASP A 77 19.26 26.97 9.40
N GLU A 78 18.70 26.99 8.19
CA GLU A 78 18.42 25.79 7.40
C GLU A 78 19.65 25.38 6.60
N ILE A 79 19.90 24.08 6.55
CA ILE A 79 20.91 23.49 5.69
C ILE A 79 20.27 22.43 4.79
N ALA A 80 20.71 22.38 3.53
CA ALA A 80 20.41 21.32 2.59
C ALA A 80 21.71 20.67 2.13
N LEU A 81 21.63 19.39 1.80
CA LEU A 81 22.73 18.56 1.32
C LEU A 81 22.31 17.92 0.01
N ALA A 82 23.19 17.96 -0.98
CA ALA A 82 23.16 17.06 -2.12
C ALA A 82 24.48 16.29 -2.15
N SER A 83 24.43 14.99 -2.41
CA SER A 83 25.60 14.12 -2.40
C SER A 83 25.54 13.10 -3.51
N TRP A 84 26.68 12.79 -4.12
CA TRP A 84 26.78 11.71 -5.09
C TRP A 84 28.17 11.09 -5.13
N GLY A 85 28.21 9.84 -5.57
CA GLY A 85 29.45 9.11 -5.80
C GLY A 85 29.18 7.69 -6.25
N THR A 86 30.23 6.90 -6.35
CA THR A 86 30.17 5.50 -6.77
C THR A 86 30.79 4.63 -5.70
N ASP A 87 30.04 3.64 -5.23
CA ASP A 87 30.57 2.63 -4.32
C ASP A 87 31.21 1.51 -5.15
N TYR A 88 32.52 1.32 -4.96
CA TYR A 88 33.30 0.26 -5.59
C TYR A 88 33.79 -0.75 -4.55
N THR A 89 32.95 -1.18 -3.61
CA THR A 89 33.22 -2.38 -2.83
C THR A 89 32.92 -3.63 -3.66
N ASP A 90 33.95 -4.16 -4.33
CA ASP A 90 34.19 -5.55 -4.78
C ASP A 90 33.08 -6.38 -5.46
N THR A 91 31.91 -5.81 -5.73
CA THR A 91 30.86 -6.45 -6.52
C THR A 91 30.98 -5.97 -7.96
N LYS A 92 30.82 -6.90 -8.92
CA LYS A 92 31.00 -6.70 -10.37
C LYS A 92 30.15 -5.57 -11.00
N ASN A 93 29.33 -4.87 -10.21
CA ASN A 93 28.50 -3.74 -10.59
C ASN A 93 28.70 -2.59 -9.58
N GLY A 94 29.71 -1.74 -9.80
CA GLY A 94 29.79 -0.47 -9.08
C GLY A 94 28.47 0.28 -9.22
N SER A 95 27.86 0.66 -8.10
CA SER A 95 26.58 1.37 -8.11
C SER A 95 26.88 2.84 -7.90
N ALA A 96 26.36 3.72 -8.77
CA ALA A 96 26.32 5.14 -8.46
C ALA A 96 25.16 5.38 -7.48
N TRP A 97 25.39 6.32 -6.57
CA TRP A 97 24.45 6.69 -5.52
C TRP A 97 24.27 8.20 -5.53
N PHE A 98 23.07 8.62 -5.21
CA PHE A 98 22.71 9.99 -5.00
C PHE A 98 21.94 10.13 -3.69
N ALA A 99 22.23 11.16 -2.92
CA ALA A 99 21.58 11.47 -1.66
C ALA A 99 21.19 12.94 -1.61
N VAL A 100 20.01 13.20 -1.03
CA VAL A 100 19.63 14.54 -0.58
C VAL A 100 19.38 14.51 0.91
N GLY A 101 19.64 15.63 1.55
CA GLY A 101 19.31 15.82 2.94
C GLY A 101 18.94 17.25 3.26
N SER A 102 18.36 17.40 4.43
CA SER A 102 18.03 18.70 5.00
C SER A 102 18.17 18.65 6.51
N GLY A 103 18.37 19.80 7.13
CA GLY A 103 18.34 19.92 8.57
C GLY A 103 18.65 21.33 9.04
N ARG A 104 19.38 21.45 10.14
CA ARG A 104 19.71 22.75 10.75
C ARG A 104 21.19 22.93 10.98
N ARG A 105 21.61 24.19 10.99
CA ARG A 105 22.96 24.62 11.30
C ARG A 105 22.92 25.60 12.49
N GLU A 106 23.75 25.33 13.49
CA GLU A 106 23.95 26.16 14.68
C GLU A 106 25.45 26.45 14.82
N GLY A 107 25.83 27.71 14.59
CA GLY A 107 27.24 28.09 14.51
C GLY A 107 27.95 27.31 13.41
N ASP A 108 28.97 26.54 13.76
CA ASP A 108 29.74 25.73 12.82
C ASP A 108 29.35 24.26 12.80
N GLU A 109 28.31 23.86 13.53
CA GLU A 109 27.76 22.51 13.49
C GLU A 109 26.46 22.49 12.67
N ALA A 110 26.27 21.45 11.88
CA ALA A 110 25.03 21.15 11.20
C ALA A 110 24.60 19.71 11.46
N ARG A 111 23.29 19.51 11.57
CA ARG A 111 22.67 18.19 11.71
C ARG A 111 21.75 18.00 10.52
N VAL A 112 21.99 16.95 9.74
CA VAL A 112 21.32 16.69 8.47
C VAL A 112 20.71 15.30 8.51
N GLN A 113 19.45 15.18 8.15
CA GLN A 113 18.85 13.90 7.79
C GLN A 113 18.85 13.76 6.27
N TRP A 114 19.24 12.59 5.77
CA TRP A 114 19.35 12.34 4.35
C TRP A 114 18.62 11.07 3.92
N SER A 115 18.46 10.96 2.61
CA SER A 115 17.81 9.88 1.89
C SER A 115 18.58 9.64 0.61
N CYS A 116 18.79 8.39 0.22
CA CYS A 116 19.47 8.08 -1.03
C CYS A 116 18.72 7.15 -1.96
N VAL A 117 19.17 7.20 -3.21
CA VAL A 117 18.73 6.43 -4.36
C VAL A 117 20.00 5.95 -5.07
N ASN A 118 20.03 4.69 -5.51
CA ASN A 118 21.15 4.14 -6.27
C ASN A 118 20.73 3.63 -7.66
N LEU A 119 21.73 3.30 -8.50
CA LEU A 119 21.51 2.81 -9.87
C LEU A 119 20.86 1.41 -9.98
N THR A 120 20.84 0.64 -8.89
CA THR A 120 20.17 -0.67 -8.82
C THR A 120 18.83 -0.62 -8.08
N TYR A 121 18.31 0.59 -7.80
CA TYR A 121 17.07 0.81 -7.06
C TYR A 121 17.09 0.22 -5.64
N SER A 122 18.25 0.30 -5.00
CA SER A 122 18.41 0.23 -3.55
C SER A 122 18.32 1.64 -2.99
N TYR A 123 17.48 1.83 -1.98
CA TYR A 123 17.17 3.12 -1.38
C TYR A 123 17.43 3.06 0.11
N SER A 124 17.99 4.11 0.70
CA SER A 124 18.01 4.27 2.16
C SER A 124 17.13 5.44 2.55
N ASN A 125 16.22 5.18 3.49
CA ASN A 125 15.44 6.22 4.16
C ASN A 125 15.90 6.35 5.62
N ALA A 126 16.21 7.56 6.10
CA ALA A 126 16.65 7.83 7.48
C ALA A 126 18.16 7.76 7.79
N GLY A 127 19.05 7.93 6.81
CA GLY A 127 20.44 8.28 7.13
C GLY A 127 20.52 9.62 7.86
N GLY A 128 21.52 9.82 8.69
CA GLY A 128 21.79 11.12 9.32
C GLY A 128 23.27 11.42 9.39
N ALA A 129 23.60 12.70 9.51
CA ALA A 129 24.96 13.18 9.65
C ALA A 129 25.02 14.40 10.57
N ARG A 130 26.02 14.42 11.45
CA ARG A 130 26.53 15.60 12.12
C ARG A 130 27.74 16.09 11.33
N VAL A 131 27.72 17.37 10.95
CA VAL A 131 28.75 18.00 10.12
C VAL A 131 29.29 19.19 10.88
N VAL A 132 30.58 19.22 11.15
CA VAL A 132 31.26 20.35 11.79
C VAL A 132 32.18 21.02 10.77
N PHE A 133 31.88 22.27 10.43
CA PHE A 133 32.67 23.08 9.52
C PHE A 133 33.87 23.66 10.28
N GLU A 134 35.08 23.51 9.74
CA GLU A 134 36.25 24.20 10.32
C GLU A 134 36.18 25.72 10.08
N GLU A 135 36.87 26.50 10.90
CA GLU A 135 36.81 27.97 10.90
C GLU A 135 37.18 28.57 9.53
N ASP A 136 38.15 27.96 8.83
CA ASP A 136 38.62 28.38 7.49
C ASP A 136 37.76 27.85 6.33
N ARG A 137 36.77 27.00 6.64
CA ARG A 137 35.87 26.30 5.71
C ARG A 137 36.54 25.41 4.67
N GLN A 138 37.85 25.17 4.78
CA GLN A 138 38.59 24.27 3.89
C GLN A 138 38.27 22.80 4.19
N ARG A 139 37.79 22.50 5.40
CA ARG A 139 37.48 21.15 5.85
C ARG A 139 36.15 21.07 6.59
N VAL A 140 35.55 19.88 6.52
CA VAL A 140 34.38 19.49 7.31
C VAL A 140 34.65 18.16 7.99
N ARG A 141 34.34 18.05 9.28
CA ARG A 141 34.28 16.76 9.97
C ARG A 141 32.86 16.24 9.90
N ILE A 142 32.70 14.99 9.50
CA ILE A 142 31.38 14.38 9.31
C ILE A 142 31.33 13.10 10.13
N GLU A 143 30.31 13.00 10.97
CA GLU A 143 29.89 11.77 11.66
C GLU A 143 28.53 11.40 11.08
N TYR A 144 28.39 10.22 10.49
CA TYR A 144 27.14 9.79 9.84
C TYR A 144 26.82 8.33 10.13
N TYR A 145 25.55 8.00 10.05
CA TYR A 145 25.05 6.64 10.21
C TYR A 145 24.13 6.29 9.06
N HIS A 146 24.03 4.99 8.79
CA HIS A 146 23.17 4.44 7.77
C HIS A 146 22.03 3.66 8.42
N ASN A 147 20.82 3.82 7.92
CA ASN A 147 19.63 3.14 8.46
C ASN A 147 19.71 1.60 8.38
N THR A 148 20.60 1.04 7.55
CA THR A 148 20.85 -0.41 7.44
C THR A 148 21.78 -0.95 8.53
N ARG A 149 22.51 -0.07 9.21
CA ARG A 149 23.42 -0.37 10.33
C ARG A 149 23.35 0.75 11.37
N PRO A 150 22.18 0.97 12.01
CA PRO A 150 22.02 2.03 13.00
C PRO A 150 23.03 1.93 14.16
N GLU A 151 23.57 0.73 14.41
CA GLU A 151 24.62 0.44 15.38
C GLU A 151 26.03 0.93 15.00
N HIS A 152 26.28 1.26 13.73
CA HIS A 152 27.59 1.70 13.24
C HIS A 152 27.54 3.20 12.89
N VAL A 153 28.44 3.96 13.50
CA VAL A 153 28.70 5.35 13.10
C VAL A 153 30.00 5.37 12.31
N GLN A 154 29.95 5.97 11.14
CA GLN A 154 31.11 6.25 10.30
C GLN A 154 31.48 7.71 10.48
N TRP A 155 32.78 8.01 10.52
CA TRP A 155 33.24 9.39 10.53
C TRP A 155 34.41 9.61 9.59
N GLY A 156 34.63 10.86 9.20
CA GLY A 156 35.74 11.24 8.35
C GLY A 156 35.86 12.76 8.19
N THR A 157 36.88 13.17 7.44
CA THR A 157 37.10 14.59 7.11
C THR A 157 36.91 14.80 5.61
N GLY A 158 36.03 15.71 5.24
CA GLY A 158 35.84 16.19 3.88
C GLY A 158 36.69 17.41 3.58
N VAL A 159 37.15 17.54 2.34
CA VAL A 159 38.03 18.63 1.88
C VAL A 159 37.32 19.47 0.83
N LEU A 160 37.42 20.79 0.92
CA LEU A 160 36.79 21.74 0.01
C LEU A 160 37.27 21.52 -1.43
N LEU A 161 36.32 21.54 -2.36
CA LEU A 161 36.52 21.52 -3.80
C LEU A 161 36.55 22.96 -4.35
N ASP A 162 37.18 23.14 -5.51
CA ASP A 162 37.13 24.40 -6.24
C ASP A 162 35.69 24.84 -6.64
N GLU A 163 35.56 26.05 -7.18
CA GLU A 163 34.26 26.62 -7.58
C GLU A 163 33.51 25.83 -8.67
N ARG A 164 34.18 24.91 -9.36
CA ARG A 164 33.55 24.00 -10.33
C ARG A 164 33.19 22.65 -9.70
N GLY A 165 33.72 22.36 -8.52
CA GLY A 165 33.59 21.07 -7.84
C GLY A 165 34.44 19.97 -8.49
N GLU A 166 35.53 20.34 -9.17
CA GLU A 166 36.35 19.46 -10.01
C GLU A 166 37.64 19.02 -9.30
N ARG A 167 38.25 19.87 -8.47
CA ARG A 167 39.51 19.58 -7.79
C ARG A 167 39.46 19.87 -6.28
N ALA A 168 39.96 18.94 -5.47
CA ALA A 168 40.17 19.16 -4.04
C ALA A 168 41.30 20.17 -3.80
N LEU A 169 41.07 21.11 -2.89
CA LEU A 169 42.02 22.18 -2.56
C LEU A 169 43.12 21.73 -1.57
N SER A 170 43.06 20.49 -1.07
CA SER A 170 44.07 19.86 -0.23
C SER A 170 44.20 18.36 -0.54
N GLU A 171 45.42 17.82 -0.45
CA GLU A 171 45.72 16.39 -0.72
C GLU A 171 45.45 15.46 0.48
N SER A 172 45.22 16.02 1.66
CA SER A 172 45.02 15.25 2.90
C SER A 172 43.59 14.73 3.04
N LEU A 173 43.22 13.69 2.29
CA LEU A 173 42.04 12.89 2.59
C LEU A 173 42.36 11.92 3.74
N VAL A 174 41.65 12.04 4.85
CA VAL A 174 41.73 11.08 5.96
C VAL A 174 40.67 10.00 5.76
N ALA A 175 41.07 8.75 5.97
CA ALA A 175 40.26 7.55 5.77
C ALA A 175 39.03 7.51 6.71
N ASN A 176 37.95 6.88 6.22
CA ASN A 176 36.78 6.54 7.03
C ASN A 176 37.17 5.51 8.08
N GLU A 177 36.81 5.74 9.34
CA GLU A 177 36.85 4.71 10.38
C GLU A 177 35.41 4.34 10.77
N GLU A 178 35.12 3.04 10.82
CA GLU A 178 33.88 2.49 11.39
C GLU A 178 34.09 2.24 12.87
N MET A 179 33.17 2.72 13.71
CA MET A 179 33.11 2.36 15.12
C MET A 179 31.71 1.85 15.48
N GLU A 180 31.67 0.81 16.31
CA GLU A 180 30.44 0.43 17.01
C GLU A 180 30.14 1.48 18.08
N HIS A 181 28.98 2.12 17.99
CA HIS A 181 28.59 3.16 18.94
C HIS A 181 27.61 2.58 19.96
N PHE A 182 28.10 2.29 21.17
CA PHE A 182 27.25 1.87 22.29
C PHE A 182 27.32 2.87 23.44
N LEU A 183 26.43 3.86 23.42
CA LEU A 183 26.07 4.60 24.63
C LEU A 183 24.67 4.18 25.05
N VAL A 184 24.59 3.29 26.05
CA VAL A 184 23.34 2.90 26.69
C VAL A 184 23.17 3.74 27.94
N ARG A 185 22.38 4.81 27.86
CA ARG A 185 21.83 5.44 29.07
C ARG A 185 20.60 4.65 29.51
N ASP A 186 20.44 4.45 30.82
CA ASP A 186 19.27 3.75 31.34
C ASP A 186 17.97 4.49 31.02
N ARG A 187 18.00 5.83 31.07
CA ARG A 187 16.85 6.69 30.78
C ARG A 187 17.28 8.06 30.28
N VAL A 188 16.57 8.57 29.28
CA VAL A 188 16.77 9.93 28.73
C VAL A 188 15.44 10.66 28.71
N THR A 189 15.47 11.94 29.09
CA THR A 189 14.31 12.84 28.95
C THR A 189 14.58 13.79 27.79
N VAL A 190 13.77 13.67 26.74
CA VAL A 190 13.82 14.55 25.58
C VAL A 190 12.86 15.70 25.78
N ARG A 191 13.31 16.91 25.47
CA ARG A 191 12.47 18.11 25.44
C ARG A 191 12.54 18.72 24.06
N GLY A 192 11.46 19.36 23.63
CA GLY A 192 11.42 19.86 22.28
C GLY A 192 10.30 20.84 21.99
N SER A 193 10.30 21.28 20.74
CA SER A 193 9.25 22.12 20.18
C SER A 193 8.95 21.76 18.74
N VAL A 194 7.71 22.04 18.32
CA VAL A 194 7.23 21.88 16.95
C VAL A 194 6.72 23.22 16.49
N THR A 195 7.26 23.70 15.38
CA THR A 195 6.89 24.98 14.78
C THR A 195 6.54 24.83 13.31
N SER A 196 5.78 25.76 12.78
CA SER A 196 5.54 25.94 11.35
C SER A 196 5.62 27.43 11.06
N GLU A 197 6.54 27.83 10.17
CA GLU A 197 6.74 29.25 9.80
C GLU A 197 6.94 30.15 11.03
N GLY A 198 7.68 29.66 12.03
CA GLY A 198 7.95 30.37 13.29
C GLY A 198 6.81 30.34 14.32
N THR A 199 5.64 29.78 13.98
CA THR A 199 4.48 29.67 14.87
C THR A 199 4.46 28.30 15.56
N PRO A 200 4.16 28.21 16.86
CA PRO A 200 3.95 26.93 17.54
C PRO A 200 2.85 26.07 16.91
N VAL A 201 3.09 24.76 16.77
CA VAL A 201 2.06 23.80 16.32
C VAL A 201 1.53 23.03 17.52
N VAL A 202 0.25 23.24 17.84
CA VAL A 202 -0.46 22.55 18.93
C VAL A 202 -0.99 21.20 18.47
N GLY A 203 -0.93 20.18 19.33
CA GLY A 203 -1.49 18.86 19.03
C GLY A 203 -0.67 18.02 18.05
N ALA A 204 0.57 18.41 17.76
CA ALA A 204 1.48 17.62 16.94
C ALA A 204 1.96 16.40 17.74
N ALA A 205 1.95 15.23 17.11
CA ALA A 205 2.30 13.96 17.73
C ALA A 205 3.76 13.58 17.42
N ILE A 206 4.47 13.10 18.43
CA ILE A 206 5.90 12.74 18.36
C ILE A 206 6.05 11.23 18.51
N PHE A 207 6.87 10.63 17.65
CA PHE A 207 7.10 9.19 17.56
C PHE A 207 8.59 8.89 17.48
N LEU A 208 9.00 7.73 17.99
CA LEU A 208 10.23 7.08 17.55
C LEU A 208 9.94 6.46 16.18
N ARG A 209 10.81 6.67 15.19
CA ARG A 209 10.61 6.10 13.85
C ARG A 209 10.63 4.58 13.90
N ALA A 210 9.83 3.97 13.03
CA ALA A 210 9.57 2.53 12.97
C ALA A 210 8.83 1.97 14.20
N GLU A 211 8.24 2.84 15.03
CA GLU A 211 7.39 2.44 16.14
C GLU A 211 6.01 3.06 16.04
N SER A 212 4.99 2.30 16.42
CA SER A 212 3.59 2.75 16.46
C SER A 212 3.26 3.63 17.65
N ARG A 213 4.14 3.64 18.67
CA ARG A 213 3.85 4.28 19.95
C ARG A 213 4.08 5.78 19.85
N MET A 214 3.01 6.53 20.10
CA MET A 214 3.10 7.97 20.34
C MET A 214 3.81 8.24 21.68
N LEU A 215 4.86 9.04 21.64
CA LEU A 215 5.69 9.38 22.80
C LEU A 215 5.21 10.64 23.50
N ALA A 216 4.78 11.65 22.73
CA ALA A 216 4.29 12.92 23.26
C ALA A 216 3.34 13.61 22.26
N VAL A 217 2.62 14.61 22.76
CA VAL A 217 1.82 15.55 21.96
C VAL A 217 2.17 16.96 22.42
N THR A 218 2.27 17.91 21.48
CA THR A 218 2.60 19.30 21.83
C THR A 218 1.48 20.02 22.56
N GLY A 219 1.87 20.81 23.56
CA GLY A 219 0.98 21.75 24.27
C GLY A 219 0.73 23.06 23.50
N PRO A 220 0.09 24.07 24.13
CA PRO A 220 -0.26 25.36 23.51
C PRO A 220 0.94 26.14 22.94
N GLU A 221 2.10 26.03 23.58
CA GLU A 221 3.35 26.66 23.12
C GLU A 221 4.11 25.82 22.09
N GLY A 222 3.49 24.76 21.55
CA GLY A 222 4.13 23.84 20.61
C GLY A 222 5.26 23.01 21.23
N THR A 223 5.39 23.01 22.57
CA THR A 223 6.42 22.29 23.30
C THR A 223 5.97 20.91 23.72
N PHE A 224 6.93 20.00 23.90
CA PHE A 224 6.70 18.65 24.38
C PHE A 224 7.89 18.16 25.21
N ASP A 225 7.64 17.16 26.04
CA ASP A 225 8.67 16.35 26.67
C ASP A 225 8.20 14.90 26.83
N PHE A 226 9.15 13.98 26.85
CA PHE A 226 8.93 12.58 27.19
C PHE A 226 10.20 11.96 27.74
N SER A 227 10.04 10.86 28.49
CA SER A 227 11.17 10.02 28.88
C SER A 227 11.12 8.68 28.15
N ILE A 228 12.29 8.17 27.76
CA ILE A 228 12.47 6.85 27.16
C ILE A 228 13.58 6.12 27.93
N ASP A 229 13.33 4.85 28.23
CA ASP A 229 14.30 3.97 28.87
C ASP A 229 15.12 3.27 27.78
N ARG A 230 16.44 3.21 27.96
CA ARG A 230 17.39 2.61 27.01
C ARG A 230 17.13 3.06 25.55
N PRO A 231 17.15 4.37 25.25
CA PRO A 231 16.90 4.84 23.89
C PRO A 231 17.93 4.28 22.90
N PRO A 232 17.53 4.08 21.63
CA PRO A 232 18.49 3.86 20.57
C PRO A 232 19.39 5.09 20.44
N ASN A 233 20.65 4.88 20.04
CA ASN A 233 21.57 5.95 19.69
C ASN A 233 22.09 5.69 18.27
N PRO A 234 21.78 6.56 17.29
CA PRO A 234 21.00 7.80 17.37
C PRO A 234 19.48 7.61 17.63
N MET A 235 18.83 8.58 18.31
CA MET A 235 17.36 8.61 18.40
C MET A 235 16.75 9.24 17.14
N LEU A 236 16.03 8.45 16.35
CA LEU A 236 15.34 8.91 15.16
C LEU A 236 13.90 9.29 15.46
N LEU A 237 13.62 10.57 15.68
CA LEU A 237 12.27 11.01 16.01
C LEU A 237 11.53 11.52 14.77
N ALA A 238 10.22 11.29 14.73
CA ALA A 238 9.32 11.86 13.75
C ALA A 238 8.19 12.65 14.40
N CYS A 239 7.63 13.58 13.65
CA CYS A 239 6.53 14.42 14.06
C CYS A 239 5.52 14.56 12.93
N ALA A 240 4.24 14.43 13.29
CA ALA A 240 3.12 14.64 12.38
C ALA A 240 2.01 15.43 13.05
N ALA A 241 1.29 16.21 12.25
CA ALA A 241 0.07 16.88 12.65
C ALA A 241 -0.88 16.98 11.44
N PRO A 242 -2.21 16.84 11.63
CA PRO A 242 -3.16 17.07 10.57
C PRO A 242 -2.97 18.44 9.92
N GLY A 243 -3.00 18.50 8.59
CA GLY A 243 -2.76 19.75 7.83
C GLY A 243 -1.28 20.07 7.58
N TYR A 244 -0.37 19.17 7.96
CA TYR A 244 1.06 19.33 7.70
C TYR A 244 1.65 18.07 7.05
N HIS A 245 2.79 18.26 6.39
CA HIS A 245 3.67 17.15 6.05
C HIS A 245 4.38 16.64 7.30
N ASN A 246 4.62 15.34 7.34
CA ASN A 246 5.45 14.72 8.36
C ASN A 246 6.88 15.29 8.30
N SER A 247 7.52 15.36 9.45
CA SER A 247 8.90 15.80 9.62
C SER A 247 9.65 14.81 10.50
N ALA A 248 10.95 14.78 10.38
CA ALA A 248 11.80 13.94 11.20
C ALA A 248 13.05 14.71 11.61
N THR A 249 13.64 14.27 12.73
CA THR A 249 14.88 14.82 13.25
C THR A 249 15.66 13.72 13.96
N TRP A 250 16.94 13.98 14.15
CA TRP A 250 17.81 13.13 14.93
C TRP A 250 18.12 13.81 16.27
N VAL A 251 18.05 13.05 17.36
CA VAL A 251 18.40 13.49 18.70
C VAL A 251 19.57 12.69 19.24
N ASP A 252 20.54 13.40 19.77
CA ASP A 252 21.64 12.84 20.53
C ASP A 252 21.18 12.61 21.98
N PRO A 253 21.25 11.38 22.52
CA PRO A 253 20.93 11.10 23.92
C PRO A 253 21.74 11.92 24.93
N GLU A 254 22.91 12.44 24.56
CA GLU A 254 23.74 13.31 25.40
C GLU A 254 23.26 14.76 25.42
N ALA A 255 22.61 15.21 24.33
CA ALA A 255 22.00 16.52 24.17
C ALA A 255 20.53 16.36 23.72
N PRO A 256 19.62 15.94 24.63
CA PRO A 256 18.30 15.41 24.28
C PRO A 256 17.27 16.51 23.97
N VAL A 257 17.56 17.33 22.97
CA VAL A 257 16.69 18.40 22.46
C VAL A 257 16.20 18.06 21.07
N ALA A 258 14.89 18.11 20.86
CA ALA A 258 14.23 17.77 19.60
C ALA A 258 13.47 18.98 19.04
N LEU A 259 13.90 19.50 17.90
CA LEU A 259 13.25 20.63 17.24
C LEU A 259 12.67 20.18 15.90
N PHE A 260 11.35 20.31 15.74
CA PHE A 260 10.66 20.01 14.49
C PHE A 260 10.19 21.29 13.80
N ARG A 261 10.31 21.29 12.47
CA ARG A 261 9.60 22.21 11.58
C ARG A 261 8.63 21.41 10.73
N LEU A 262 7.34 21.71 10.87
CA LEU A 262 6.29 21.17 10.01
C LEU A 262 6.00 22.14 8.88
N ARG A 263 5.86 21.60 7.67
CA ARG A 263 5.46 22.35 6.48
C ARG A 263 3.97 22.16 6.28
N ARG A 264 3.20 23.24 6.18
CA ARG A 264 1.77 23.19 5.87
C ARG A 264 1.53 22.43 4.56
N LEU A 265 0.42 21.72 4.49
CA LEU A 265 -0.10 21.22 3.23
C LEU A 265 -0.55 22.39 2.35
N PRO A 266 -0.64 22.22 1.02
CA PRO A 266 -1.20 23.23 0.12
C PRO A 266 -2.59 23.68 0.59
N GLU A 267 -2.85 24.98 0.52
CA GLU A 267 -4.16 25.56 0.91
C GLU A 267 -5.26 25.28 -0.13
N ARG A 268 -4.87 24.93 -1.36
CA ARG A 268 -5.76 24.58 -2.46
C ARG A 268 -5.31 23.30 -3.14
N ASP A 269 -6.24 22.64 -3.80
CA ASP A 269 -5.93 21.58 -4.76
C ASP A 269 -5.34 22.19 -6.04
N HIS A 270 -4.45 21.43 -6.70
CA HIS A 270 -3.77 21.81 -7.94
C HIS A 270 -4.14 20.84 -9.07
N PRO A 271 -5.23 21.12 -9.84
CA PRO A 271 -5.69 20.26 -10.92
C PRO A 271 -4.71 20.01 -12.06
N GLU A 272 -3.74 20.90 -12.22
CA GLU A 272 -2.65 20.81 -13.18
C GLU A 272 -1.61 19.73 -12.82
N TYR A 273 -1.62 19.22 -11.57
CA TYR A 273 -0.74 18.14 -11.15
C TYR A 273 -1.04 16.87 -11.93
N ARG A 274 0.01 16.28 -12.51
CA ARG A 274 -0.06 15.00 -13.21
C ARG A 274 0.29 13.87 -12.25
N PHE A 275 -0.61 12.88 -12.16
CA PHE A 275 -0.39 11.71 -11.32
C PHE A 275 0.84 10.93 -11.77
N VAL A 276 1.60 10.47 -10.77
CA VAL A 276 2.78 9.64 -10.91
C VAL A 276 2.37 8.22 -11.27
N SER A 277 3.07 7.63 -12.24
CA SER A 277 2.81 6.25 -12.65
C SER A 277 3.14 5.27 -11.52
N PRO A 278 2.27 4.28 -11.24
CA PRO A 278 2.58 3.22 -10.29
C PRO A 278 3.59 2.20 -10.86
N VAL A 279 3.69 2.09 -12.20
CA VAL A 279 4.49 1.07 -12.88
C VAL A 279 5.98 1.42 -12.82
N PRO A 280 6.85 0.53 -12.33
CA PRO A 280 8.27 0.80 -12.24
C PRO A 280 8.91 1.05 -13.62
N ASP A 281 9.84 1.99 -13.66
CA ASP A 281 10.67 2.30 -14.84
C ASP A 281 12.00 2.88 -14.39
N ALA A 282 13.05 2.16 -14.74
CA ALA A 282 14.43 2.49 -14.46
C ALA A 282 14.88 3.85 -15.02
N ARG A 283 14.21 4.35 -16.06
CA ARG A 283 14.59 5.61 -16.73
C ARG A 283 14.01 6.84 -16.04
N GLU A 284 13.06 6.67 -15.14
CA GLU A 284 12.43 7.76 -14.40
C GLU A 284 12.71 7.57 -12.90
N LEU A 285 13.39 8.54 -12.28
CA LEU A 285 13.89 8.37 -10.91
C LEU A 285 12.82 8.04 -9.86
N ILE A 286 11.58 8.52 -10.02
CA ILE A 286 10.59 8.52 -8.93
C ILE A 286 9.21 8.12 -9.45
N ARG A 287 8.97 6.81 -9.46
CA ARG A 287 7.67 6.17 -9.62
C ARG A 287 7.36 5.32 -8.39
N CYS A 288 6.08 5.08 -8.08
CA CYS A 288 5.71 4.39 -6.86
C CYS A 288 6.34 2.99 -6.79
N GLY A 289 6.18 2.19 -7.84
CA GLY A 289 6.74 0.82 -7.93
C GLY A 289 8.26 0.74 -8.04
N ASN A 290 8.97 1.85 -8.26
CA ASN A 290 10.43 1.85 -8.20
C ASN A 290 10.92 1.60 -6.78
N CYS A 291 10.17 2.07 -5.77
CA CYS A 291 10.51 1.94 -4.34
C CYS A 291 9.59 0.97 -3.61
N HIS A 292 8.28 1.03 -3.88
CA HIS A 292 7.22 0.20 -3.31
C HIS A 292 6.94 -1.03 -4.20
N ASP A 293 7.97 -1.81 -4.50
CA ASP A 293 7.88 -2.94 -5.44
C ASP A 293 6.90 -4.03 -4.97
N VAL A 294 6.90 -4.35 -3.67
CA VAL A 294 5.99 -5.36 -3.13
C VAL A 294 4.53 -4.92 -3.19
N HIS A 295 4.22 -3.70 -2.76
CA HIS A 295 2.86 -3.15 -2.88
C HIS A 295 2.43 -3.04 -4.36
N HIS A 296 3.34 -2.69 -5.27
CA HIS A 296 3.05 -2.69 -6.69
C HIS A 296 2.71 -4.10 -7.19
N ASP A 297 3.45 -5.11 -6.77
CA ASP A 297 3.21 -6.51 -7.16
C ASP A 297 1.89 -7.05 -6.63
N GLN A 298 1.46 -6.65 -5.44
CA GLN A 298 0.13 -6.94 -4.92
C GLN A 298 -0.97 -6.19 -5.70
N TRP A 299 -0.77 -4.89 -5.93
CA TRP A 299 -1.77 -4.03 -6.56
C TRP A 299 -2.02 -4.36 -8.03
N LYS A 300 -0.97 -4.64 -8.82
CA LYS A 300 -1.06 -4.76 -10.28
C LYS A 300 -2.05 -5.85 -10.76
N ASP A 301 -2.29 -6.86 -9.93
CA ASP A 301 -3.18 -7.98 -10.20
C ASP A 301 -4.56 -7.85 -9.50
N SER A 302 -4.76 -6.77 -8.73
CA SER A 302 -5.98 -6.49 -7.98
C SER A 302 -7.13 -5.96 -8.86
N ALA A 303 -8.36 -6.07 -8.37
CA ALA A 303 -9.52 -5.47 -9.03
C ALA A 303 -9.41 -3.93 -9.16
N HIS A 304 -8.66 -3.27 -8.28
CA HIS A 304 -8.43 -1.82 -8.35
C HIS A 304 -7.59 -1.43 -9.57
N ALA A 305 -6.47 -2.13 -9.84
CA ALA A 305 -5.64 -1.88 -11.03
C ALA A 305 -6.39 -2.17 -12.36
N TRP A 306 -7.34 -3.11 -12.32
CA TRP A 306 -8.12 -3.55 -13.49
C TRP A 306 -9.49 -2.88 -13.63
N SER A 307 -9.89 -2.03 -12.68
CA SER A 307 -11.24 -1.47 -12.59
C SER A 307 -11.70 -0.73 -13.85
N GLY A 308 -10.81 0.00 -14.52
CA GLY A 308 -11.07 0.72 -15.77
C GLY A 308 -10.79 -0.09 -17.05
N LYS A 309 -10.25 -1.31 -16.92
CA LYS A 309 -9.89 -2.20 -18.04
C LYS A 309 -10.87 -3.35 -18.25
N SER A 310 -11.77 -3.58 -17.29
CA SER A 310 -12.77 -4.65 -17.36
C SER A 310 -13.70 -4.47 -18.57
N SER A 311 -13.95 -5.55 -19.31
CA SER A 311 -14.95 -5.62 -20.39
C SER A 311 -16.36 -5.27 -19.89
N LEU A 312 -16.72 -5.74 -18.69
CA LEU A 312 -17.99 -5.39 -18.03
C LEU A 312 -18.11 -3.88 -17.78
N TYR A 313 -17.03 -3.26 -17.29
CA TYR A 313 -17.00 -1.81 -17.13
C TYR A 313 -17.08 -1.09 -18.48
N ALA A 314 -16.30 -1.50 -19.48
CA ALA A 314 -16.34 -0.89 -20.82
C ALA A 314 -17.73 -0.94 -21.47
N THR A 315 -18.54 -1.93 -21.12
CA THR A 315 -19.91 -2.08 -21.60
C THR A 315 -20.85 -1.01 -21.02
N TRP A 316 -20.65 -0.64 -19.76
CA TRP A 316 -21.60 0.13 -18.94
C TRP A 316 -21.03 1.44 -18.39
N ALA A 317 -19.82 1.81 -18.82
CA ALA A 317 -19.12 3.00 -18.34
C ALA A 317 -19.96 4.25 -18.57
N SER A 318 -20.18 5.00 -17.50
CA SER A 318 -20.78 6.33 -17.50
C SER A 318 -19.87 7.30 -16.75
N LEU A 319 -20.11 8.61 -16.89
CA LEU A 319 -19.33 9.63 -16.19
C LEU A 319 -19.37 9.46 -14.65
N SER A 320 -20.48 8.97 -14.10
CA SER A 320 -20.61 8.73 -12.66
C SER A 320 -19.78 7.55 -12.15
N CYS A 321 -19.35 6.64 -13.03
CA CYS A 321 -18.50 5.51 -12.65
C CYS A 321 -17.01 5.85 -12.63
N ARG A 322 -16.57 6.85 -13.41
CA ARG A 322 -15.15 7.16 -13.63
C ARG A 322 -14.36 7.49 -12.36
N PRO A 323 -14.88 8.22 -11.35
CA PRO A 323 -14.14 8.47 -10.12
C PRO A 323 -13.76 7.19 -9.35
N CYS A 324 -14.57 6.13 -9.51
CA CYS A 324 -14.39 4.84 -8.83
C CYS A 324 -13.67 3.80 -9.69
N HIS A 325 -13.69 3.93 -11.02
CA HIS A 325 -13.11 2.93 -11.95
C HIS A 325 -11.90 3.45 -12.73
N GLU A 326 -11.68 4.75 -12.79
CA GLU A 326 -10.61 5.41 -13.52
C GLU A 326 -10.18 6.69 -12.77
N THR A 327 -9.96 6.59 -11.45
CA THR A 327 -9.83 7.75 -10.55
C THR A 327 -8.84 8.80 -11.07
N GLY A 328 -7.64 8.36 -11.48
CA GLY A 328 -6.64 9.28 -12.02
C GLY A 328 -7.10 9.96 -13.31
N ALA A 329 -7.69 9.20 -14.25
CA ALA A 329 -8.18 9.74 -15.50
C ALA A 329 -9.37 10.70 -15.32
N HIS A 330 -10.25 10.41 -14.35
CA HIS A 330 -11.35 11.30 -14.00
C HIS A 330 -10.84 12.67 -13.55
N PHE A 331 -9.93 12.69 -12.57
CA PHE A 331 -9.41 13.95 -12.00
C PHE A 331 -8.46 14.73 -12.92
N GLU A 332 -7.89 14.08 -13.94
CA GLU A 332 -7.14 14.75 -15.00
C GLU A 332 -8.00 15.15 -16.21
N GLY A 333 -9.28 14.76 -16.25
CA GLY A 333 -10.14 14.98 -17.41
C GLY A 333 -9.66 14.24 -18.67
N ALA A 334 -8.98 13.10 -18.49
CA ALA A 334 -8.33 12.39 -19.58
C ALA A 334 -9.34 11.69 -20.52
N ALA A 335 -9.04 11.74 -21.82
CA ALA A 335 -9.75 11.00 -22.84
C ALA A 335 -9.59 9.47 -22.63
N PRO A 336 -10.54 8.63 -23.08
CA PRO A 336 -10.55 7.20 -22.79
C PRO A 336 -9.29 6.42 -23.23
N ASP A 337 -8.64 6.83 -24.31
CA ASP A 337 -7.39 6.24 -24.80
C ASP A 337 -6.21 6.53 -23.85
N VAL A 338 -6.10 7.78 -23.38
CA VAL A 338 -5.11 8.20 -22.38
C VAL A 338 -5.39 7.55 -21.03
N ALA A 339 -6.67 7.40 -20.66
CA ALA A 339 -7.11 6.74 -19.44
C ALA A 339 -6.66 5.28 -19.34
N ARG A 340 -6.44 4.59 -20.47
CA ARG A 340 -5.99 3.19 -20.51
C ARG A 340 -4.48 3.01 -20.39
N GLY A 341 -3.70 4.09 -20.39
CA GLY A 341 -2.25 4.05 -20.21
C GLY A 341 -1.82 3.56 -18.80
N PRO A 342 -0.58 3.07 -18.63
CA PRO A 342 -0.10 2.48 -17.37
C PRO A 342 -0.13 3.44 -16.18
N ARG A 343 -0.18 4.74 -16.43
CA ARG A 343 -0.24 5.80 -15.41
C ARG A 343 -1.65 6.03 -14.83
N LEU A 344 -2.68 5.91 -15.66
CA LEU A 344 -4.04 6.34 -15.31
C LEU A 344 -5.08 5.23 -15.31
N ALA A 345 -4.70 4.02 -15.75
CA ALA A 345 -5.64 2.93 -15.86
C ALA A 345 -6.04 2.39 -14.49
N GLY A 346 -7.36 2.34 -14.26
CA GLY A 346 -7.93 1.87 -13.00
C GLY A 346 -7.74 2.86 -11.85
N ILE A 347 -7.66 2.33 -10.64
CA ILE A 347 -7.37 3.07 -9.42
C ILE A 347 -5.88 2.89 -9.11
N GLY A 348 -5.06 3.91 -9.40
CA GLY A 348 -3.61 3.89 -9.17
C GLY A 348 -3.18 4.34 -7.78
N CYS A 349 -1.92 4.08 -7.42
CA CYS A 349 -1.33 4.46 -6.13
C CYS A 349 -1.45 5.97 -5.87
N ASP A 350 -0.96 6.79 -6.81
CA ASP A 350 -0.87 8.23 -6.60
C ASP A 350 -2.23 8.90 -6.36
N PRO A 351 -3.30 8.70 -7.18
CA PRO A 351 -4.62 9.26 -6.89
C PRO A 351 -5.23 8.75 -5.57
N CYS A 352 -5.07 7.47 -5.23
CA CYS A 352 -5.49 6.94 -3.91
C CYS A 352 -4.81 7.71 -2.79
N HIS A 353 -3.50 7.93 -2.89
CA HIS A 353 -2.72 8.65 -1.88
C HIS A 353 -2.80 10.19 -1.99
N LYS A 354 -3.76 10.74 -2.76
CA LYS A 354 -4.12 12.17 -2.76
C LYS A 354 -5.50 12.45 -2.16
N ILE A 355 -6.27 11.43 -1.77
CA ILE A 355 -7.58 11.63 -1.15
C ILE A 355 -7.38 12.24 0.25
N ALA A 356 -7.74 13.51 0.38
CA ALA A 356 -7.62 14.24 1.64
C ALA A 356 -8.83 14.01 2.55
N SER A 357 -10.03 13.92 1.95
CA SER A 357 -11.28 13.68 2.66
C SER A 357 -12.36 13.08 1.76
N ILE A 358 -13.43 12.58 2.39
CA ILE A 358 -14.59 11.99 1.71
C ILE A 358 -15.87 12.68 2.17
N ARG A 359 -16.76 12.97 1.22
CA ARG A 359 -18.04 13.65 1.46
C ARG A 359 -19.21 12.81 0.96
N MET A 360 -19.78 12.00 1.85
CA MET A 360 -20.89 11.11 1.53
C MET A 360 -22.21 11.84 1.23
N ASP A 361 -22.32 13.11 1.61
CA ASP A 361 -23.43 14.00 1.33
C ASP A 361 -23.43 14.57 -0.10
N LEU A 362 -22.33 14.39 -0.85
CA LEU A 362 -22.23 14.77 -2.26
C LEU A 362 -22.65 13.62 -3.20
N PRO A 363 -23.02 13.94 -4.46
CA PRO A 363 -23.23 12.94 -5.50
C PRO A 363 -22.01 12.02 -5.65
N PRO A 364 -22.17 10.74 -6.06
CA PRO A 364 -21.08 9.79 -6.22
C PRO A 364 -19.87 10.32 -7.01
N ALA A 365 -20.13 11.20 -7.98
CA ALA A 365 -19.08 11.77 -8.81
C ALA A 365 -18.09 12.66 -8.04
N ASP A 366 -18.53 13.27 -6.93
CA ASP A 366 -17.83 14.37 -6.25
C ASP A 366 -17.40 13.99 -4.81
N ARG A 367 -17.59 12.73 -4.41
CA ARG A 367 -17.34 12.29 -3.00
C ARG A 367 -15.88 12.26 -2.61
N LEU A 368 -14.98 12.08 -3.58
CA LEU A 368 -13.54 12.04 -3.38
C LEU A 368 -12.97 13.46 -3.47
N LEU A 369 -12.51 14.00 -2.34
CA LEU A 369 -11.84 15.29 -2.31
C LEU A 369 -10.34 15.08 -2.26
N LEU A 370 -9.68 15.38 -3.37
CA LEU A 370 -8.23 15.29 -3.50
C LEU A 370 -7.56 16.58 -3.03
N LEU A 371 -6.32 16.45 -2.53
CA LEU A 371 -5.39 17.55 -2.39
C LEU A 371 -4.11 17.20 -3.14
N ARG A 372 -3.96 17.77 -4.34
CA ARG A 372 -2.77 17.63 -5.19
C ARG A 372 -1.79 18.76 -4.92
N PRO A 373 -0.49 18.48 -4.94
CA PRO A 373 0.53 19.49 -4.71
C PRO A 373 0.71 20.39 -5.93
N ASP A 374 1.22 21.60 -5.70
CA ASP A 374 1.69 22.47 -6.78
C ASP A 374 2.78 21.75 -7.60
N PRO A 375 2.61 21.55 -8.92
CA PRO A 375 3.65 20.94 -9.75
C PRO A 375 4.93 21.79 -9.80
N GLU A 376 4.84 23.09 -9.49
CA GLU A 376 5.97 24.01 -9.39
C GLU A 376 6.63 24.01 -8.01
N ASP A 377 6.14 23.23 -7.04
CA ASP A 377 6.81 23.07 -5.74
C ASP A 377 8.23 22.51 -5.95
N ARG A 378 9.24 23.31 -5.60
CA ARG A 378 10.67 22.92 -5.64
C ARG A 378 11.26 22.67 -4.24
N THR A 379 10.43 22.64 -3.19
CA THR A 379 10.90 22.41 -1.82
C THR A 379 11.29 20.95 -1.55
N ARG A 380 10.83 20.02 -2.39
CA ARG A 380 11.26 18.62 -2.40
C ARG A 380 11.71 18.22 -3.79
N PRO A 381 12.62 17.26 -3.94
CA PRO A 381 12.88 16.60 -5.21
C PRO A 381 11.71 15.86 -5.83
N GLY A 382 11.71 15.73 -7.16
CA GLY A 382 10.86 14.77 -7.86
C GLY A 382 9.37 15.10 -7.93
N PRO A 383 8.53 14.22 -8.48
CA PRO A 383 7.10 14.49 -8.66
C PRO A 383 6.23 14.16 -7.42
N VAL A 384 6.72 13.36 -6.46
CA VAL A 384 5.90 12.84 -5.34
C VAL A 384 5.93 13.81 -4.14
N LYS A 385 5.35 15.01 -4.30
CA LYS A 385 5.49 16.10 -3.31
C LYS A 385 4.58 15.99 -2.07
N LEU A 386 3.50 15.23 -2.18
CA LEU A 386 2.49 15.01 -1.15
C LEU A 386 1.95 13.59 -1.28
N VAL A 387 1.90 12.80 -0.20
CA VAL A 387 1.32 11.45 -0.17
C VAL A 387 0.65 11.29 1.19
N PHE A 388 -0.65 11.04 1.21
CA PHE A 388 -1.34 10.73 2.44
C PHE A 388 -1.19 9.26 2.82
N GLY A 389 -1.12 8.98 4.12
CA GLY A 389 -1.10 7.62 4.62
C GLY A 389 -1.35 7.53 6.13
N PRO A 390 -1.46 6.31 6.67
CA PRO A 390 -1.75 6.09 8.08
C PRO A 390 -0.54 6.29 8.98
N LEU A 391 0.68 6.26 8.41
CA LEU A 391 1.92 6.28 9.19
C LEU A 391 2.36 7.72 9.53
N PRO A 392 2.32 8.13 10.81
CA PRO A 392 2.74 9.47 11.23
C PRO A 392 4.27 9.65 11.26
N ASP A 393 5.01 8.55 11.25
CA ASP A 393 6.47 8.53 11.34
C ASP A 393 7.17 8.37 9.98
N SER A 394 6.39 8.25 8.91
CA SER A 394 6.91 8.15 7.54
C SER A 394 7.53 9.48 7.12
N TYR A 395 8.83 9.44 6.80
CA TYR A 395 9.59 10.58 6.28
C TYR A 395 10.63 10.10 5.28
N TYR A 396 10.63 10.73 4.09
CA TYR A 396 11.62 10.50 3.04
C TYR A 396 11.79 11.79 2.22
N ALA A 397 13.03 12.17 1.90
CA ALA A 397 13.25 13.48 1.29
C ALA A 397 12.66 13.62 -0.12
N PHE A 398 12.50 12.51 -0.86
CA PHE A 398 11.89 12.47 -2.20
C PHE A 398 10.38 12.23 -2.18
N MET A 399 9.76 12.08 -1.00
CA MET A 399 8.33 11.81 -0.86
C MET A 399 7.72 12.64 0.28
N GLY A 400 6.77 13.51 -0.06
CA GLY A 400 6.09 14.32 0.95
C GLY A 400 5.01 13.58 1.72
N ALA A 401 5.39 12.70 2.64
CA ALA A 401 4.44 12.01 3.52
C ALA A 401 3.62 13.00 4.35
N ALA A 402 2.33 12.73 4.49
CA ALA A 402 1.40 13.48 5.34
C ALA A 402 0.46 12.50 6.04
N TRP A 403 0.45 12.54 7.38
CA TRP A 403 -0.41 11.69 8.17
C TRP A 403 -1.89 12.06 7.99
N ASN A 404 -2.71 11.06 7.66
CA ASN A 404 -4.15 11.22 7.57
C ASN A 404 -4.86 9.98 8.12
N ARG A 405 -5.55 10.15 9.26
CA ARG A 405 -6.32 9.09 9.93
C ARG A 405 -7.48 8.55 9.11
N LEU A 406 -7.87 9.21 8.00
CA LEU A 406 -8.85 8.65 7.06
C LEU A 406 -8.38 7.29 6.54
N TYR A 407 -7.08 7.08 6.35
CA TYR A 407 -6.52 5.83 5.82
C TYR A 407 -6.65 4.65 6.79
N GLU A 408 -7.04 4.89 8.05
CA GLU A 408 -7.27 3.89 9.10
C GLU A 408 -8.77 3.60 9.32
N ARG A 409 -9.64 4.14 8.45
CA ARG A 409 -11.09 4.15 8.64
C ARG A 409 -11.84 3.56 7.44
N SER A 410 -12.88 2.77 7.70
CA SER A 410 -13.74 2.17 6.66
C SER A 410 -14.42 3.23 5.78
N GLU A 411 -14.63 4.44 6.30
CA GLU A 411 -15.12 5.60 5.56
C GLU A 411 -14.27 5.92 4.32
N TYR A 412 -12.98 5.59 4.32
CA TYR A 412 -12.10 5.72 3.15
C TYR A 412 -12.65 4.99 1.91
N CYS A 413 -13.23 3.81 2.12
CA CYS A 413 -13.76 2.96 1.06
C CYS A 413 -15.16 3.40 0.61
N ALA A 414 -15.87 4.17 1.44
CA ALA A 414 -17.29 4.47 1.28
C ALA A 414 -17.60 5.27 0.00
N ALA A 415 -16.68 6.13 -0.44
CA ALA A 415 -16.88 6.93 -1.65
C ALA A 415 -17.19 6.08 -2.89
N CYS A 416 -16.58 4.89 -2.98
CA CYS A 416 -16.72 3.96 -4.10
C CYS A 416 -17.60 2.74 -3.78
N HIS A 417 -17.65 2.31 -2.51
CA HIS A 417 -18.38 1.11 -2.04
C HIS A 417 -19.75 1.43 -1.41
N GLU A 418 -20.37 2.51 -1.87
CA GLU A 418 -21.72 2.94 -1.51
C GLU A 418 -22.30 3.73 -2.70
N HIS A 419 -23.38 3.26 -3.30
CA HIS A 419 -23.94 3.89 -4.49
C HIS A 419 -25.44 3.62 -4.61
N ALA A 420 -26.20 4.70 -4.83
CA ALA A 420 -27.57 4.64 -5.31
C ALA A 420 -27.64 5.24 -6.72
N ASN A 421 -28.51 4.68 -7.56
CA ASN A 421 -28.76 5.21 -8.90
C ASN A 421 -29.57 6.52 -8.82
N ALA A 422 -29.83 7.14 -9.98
CA ALA A 422 -30.58 8.41 -10.06
C ALA A 422 -32.00 8.35 -9.48
N SER A 423 -32.62 7.17 -9.43
CA SER A 423 -33.95 6.94 -8.82
C SER A 423 -33.88 6.68 -7.32
N GLY A 424 -32.70 6.73 -6.71
CA GLY A 424 -32.48 6.44 -5.29
C GLY A 424 -32.42 4.94 -4.94
N VAL A 425 -32.38 4.05 -5.94
CA VAL A 425 -32.29 2.60 -5.69
C VAL A 425 -30.87 2.24 -5.24
N PRO A 426 -30.70 1.54 -4.11
CA PRO A 426 -29.39 1.13 -3.61
C PRO A 426 -28.74 0.06 -4.51
N VAL A 427 -27.75 0.47 -5.29
CA VAL A 427 -27.00 -0.42 -6.19
C VAL A 427 -25.86 -1.11 -5.45
N ASP A 428 -25.13 -0.38 -4.61
CA ASP A 428 -24.10 -0.90 -3.71
C ASP A 428 -24.31 -0.27 -2.33
N THR A 429 -24.32 -1.07 -1.28
CA THR A 429 -24.58 -0.64 0.11
C THR A 429 -23.57 -1.23 1.08
N THR A 430 -22.40 -1.66 0.57
CA THR A 430 -21.40 -2.39 1.36
C THR A 430 -20.96 -1.60 2.58
N TRP A 431 -20.73 -0.28 2.43
CA TRP A 431 -20.37 0.57 3.57
C TRP A 431 -21.52 0.73 4.58
N SER A 432 -22.75 0.98 4.12
CA SER A 432 -23.90 1.13 5.03
C SER A 432 -24.23 -0.17 5.78
N GLU A 433 -24.06 -1.33 5.13
CA GLU A 433 -24.16 -2.65 5.76
C GLU A 433 -23.13 -2.82 6.87
N TRP A 434 -21.86 -2.49 6.59
CA TRP A 434 -20.80 -2.52 7.60
C TRP A 434 -21.02 -1.54 8.74
N LYS A 435 -21.47 -0.33 8.42
CA LYS A 435 -21.74 0.71 9.41
C LYS A 435 -22.86 0.29 10.36
N GLU A 436 -23.91 -0.34 9.85
CA GLU A 436 -24.99 -0.86 10.67
C GLU A 436 -24.53 -2.06 11.51
N TYR A 437 -23.75 -2.98 10.93
CA TYR A 437 -23.12 -4.07 11.68
C TYR A 437 -22.25 -3.55 12.82
N ALA A 438 -21.43 -2.54 12.57
CA ALA A 438 -20.52 -1.93 13.54
C ALA A 438 -21.24 -1.12 14.64
N ARG A 439 -22.49 -0.73 14.41
CA ARG A 439 -23.22 0.16 15.31
C ARG A 439 -23.41 -0.45 16.69
N GLY A 440 -22.86 0.21 17.70
CA GLY A 440 -22.97 -0.23 19.10
C GLY A 440 -22.13 -1.45 19.46
N ARG A 441 -21.21 -1.88 18.58
CA ARG A 441 -20.28 -2.97 18.83
C ARG A 441 -18.86 -2.42 19.05
N GLU A 442 -18.15 -2.98 20.03
CA GLU A 442 -16.74 -2.68 20.26
C GLU A 442 -15.84 -3.64 19.48
N GLY A 443 -14.63 -3.20 19.13
CA GLY A 443 -13.62 -4.06 18.49
C GLY A 443 -13.97 -4.54 17.08
N VAL A 444 -14.91 -3.90 16.39
CA VAL A 444 -15.26 -4.26 15.01
C VAL A 444 -14.13 -3.89 14.06
N LYS A 445 -13.72 -4.87 13.25
CA LYS A 445 -12.73 -4.71 12.18
C LYS A 445 -13.18 -3.68 11.14
N THR A 446 -12.26 -2.83 10.73
CA THR A 446 -12.39 -1.92 9.58
C THR A 446 -12.33 -2.68 8.26
N CYS A 447 -12.68 -2.00 7.16
CA CYS A 447 -12.49 -2.55 5.81
C CYS A 447 -11.02 -2.96 5.59
N GLN A 448 -10.08 -2.12 6.03
CA GLN A 448 -8.64 -2.33 5.90
C GLN A 448 -8.15 -3.56 6.68
N ASP A 449 -8.72 -3.85 7.85
CA ASP A 449 -8.29 -5.01 8.66
C ASP A 449 -8.49 -6.36 7.95
N CYS A 450 -9.49 -6.44 7.07
CA CYS A 450 -9.79 -7.66 6.29
C CYS A 450 -9.34 -7.59 4.83
N HIS A 451 -9.46 -6.43 4.18
CA HIS A 451 -9.15 -6.24 2.75
C HIS A 451 -7.80 -5.57 2.48
N MET A 452 -7.09 -5.16 3.52
CA MET A 452 -5.69 -4.76 3.44
C MET A 452 -4.95 -5.34 4.67
N PRO A 453 -5.03 -6.67 4.88
CA PRO A 453 -4.56 -7.28 6.11
C PRO A 453 -3.06 -7.07 6.27
N PRO A 454 -2.54 -7.20 7.50
CA PRO A 454 -1.13 -7.04 7.68
C PRO A 454 -0.30 -8.11 6.96
N THR A 455 0.86 -7.73 6.43
CA THR A 455 1.74 -8.62 5.66
C THR A 455 3.04 -8.89 6.40
N MET A 456 3.51 -10.14 6.35
CA MET A 456 4.73 -10.59 7.01
C MET A 456 6.01 -10.38 6.19
N ASP A 457 5.94 -9.79 4.99
CA ASP A 457 7.14 -9.48 4.20
C ASP A 457 7.77 -8.15 4.69
N PRO A 458 8.97 -8.17 5.29
CA PRO A 458 9.59 -6.96 5.85
C PRO A 458 10.05 -5.94 4.79
N ARG A 459 10.00 -6.29 3.49
CA ARG A 459 10.38 -5.41 2.37
C ARG A 459 9.25 -4.47 1.90
N GLN A 460 8.07 -4.54 2.51
CA GLN A 460 6.80 -4.09 1.92
C GLN A 460 6.61 -2.58 1.73
N ILE A 461 7.15 -1.68 2.57
CA ILE A 461 7.02 -0.24 2.27
C ILE A 461 8.05 0.15 1.23
N ALA A 462 9.34 0.03 1.52
CA ALA A 462 10.38 0.28 0.51
C ALA A 462 11.61 -0.55 0.81
N ARG A 463 12.39 -0.87 -0.23
CA ARG A 463 13.71 -1.50 -0.07
C ARG A 463 14.57 -0.65 0.89
N TYR A 464 15.13 -1.28 1.91
CA TYR A 464 15.94 -0.72 3.00
C TYR A 464 15.26 0.40 3.81
N GLN A 465 14.12 0.06 4.42
CA GLN A 465 13.52 0.82 5.51
C GLN A 465 14.07 0.42 6.88
N LEU A 466 13.87 1.28 7.88
CA LEU A 466 14.04 0.88 9.28
C LEU A 466 13.12 -0.33 9.58
N PRO A 467 13.63 -1.39 10.24
CA PRO A 467 12.81 -2.52 10.65
C PRO A 467 11.67 -2.04 11.54
N ARG A 468 10.43 -2.37 11.16
CA ARG A 468 9.23 -2.09 11.96
C ARG A 468 8.38 -3.34 12.12
N ASN A 469 7.36 -3.26 12.96
CA ASN A 469 6.46 -4.37 13.14
C ASN A 469 5.73 -4.67 11.82
N ALA A 470 5.80 -5.91 11.38
CA ALA A 470 5.17 -6.37 10.15
C ALA A 470 3.65 -6.11 10.14
N THR A 471 3.01 -6.06 11.32
CA THR A 471 1.58 -5.78 11.44
C THR A 471 1.18 -4.36 11.01
N GLU A 472 2.14 -3.46 10.80
CA GLU A 472 1.92 -2.09 10.34
C GLU A 472 2.00 -1.95 8.81
N PHE A 473 2.34 -3.03 8.10
CA PHE A 473 2.34 -3.08 6.63
C PHE A 473 1.02 -3.63 6.14
N HIS A 474 0.36 -2.94 5.23
CA HIS A 474 -0.96 -3.33 4.74
C HIS A 474 -0.85 -3.89 3.31
N ASP A 475 -1.41 -5.07 3.10
CA ASP A 475 -1.43 -5.72 1.80
C ASP A 475 -2.32 -4.96 0.79
N HIS A 476 -1.82 -4.75 -0.44
CA HIS A 476 -2.50 -4.03 -1.52
C HIS A 476 -3.08 -4.94 -2.62
N SER A 477 -3.28 -6.22 -2.35
CA SER A 477 -3.94 -7.16 -3.28
C SER A 477 -5.46 -7.03 -3.24
N PHE A 478 -5.99 -6.43 -2.17
CA PHE A 478 -7.42 -6.22 -1.93
C PHE A 478 -8.22 -7.53 -2.06
N PRO A 479 -7.91 -8.56 -1.26
CA PRO A 479 -8.49 -9.88 -1.43
C PRO A 479 -10.02 -9.80 -1.32
N MET A 480 -10.72 -10.30 -2.35
CA MET A 480 -12.17 -10.48 -2.31
C MET A 480 -12.59 -11.60 -1.34
N THR A 481 -11.66 -12.51 -1.04
CA THR A 481 -11.70 -13.54 -0.01
C THR A 481 -10.27 -13.67 0.52
N PRO A 482 -10.02 -13.77 1.84
CA PRO A 482 -8.69 -14.10 2.34
C PRO A 482 -8.15 -15.35 1.62
N GLU A 483 -6.85 -15.42 1.33
CA GLU A 483 -6.26 -16.54 0.60
C GLU A 483 -6.42 -17.86 1.37
N GLY A 484 -6.89 -18.90 0.67
CA GLY A 484 -7.22 -20.20 1.23
C GLY A 484 -8.59 -20.66 0.72
N GLU A 485 -8.77 -21.95 0.48
CA GLU A 485 -9.97 -22.55 -0.14
C GLU A 485 -11.22 -22.51 0.77
N ASN A 486 -11.25 -21.63 1.78
CA ASN A 486 -12.39 -21.33 2.61
C ASN A 486 -12.65 -19.83 2.55
N ALA A 487 -13.89 -19.43 2.25
CA ALA A 487 -14.37 -18.12 2.63
C ALA A 487 -14.37 -18.05 4.16
N ASP A 488 -13.28 -17.59 4.77
CA ASP A 488 -13.13 -17.47 6.24
C ASP A 488 -14.24 -16.62 6.88
N GLY A 489 -14.99 -15.83 6.10
CA GLY A 489 -16.17 -15.10 6.54
C GLY A 489 -17.53 -15.78 6.27
N LEU A 490 -17.55 -16.95 5.64
CA LEU A 490 -18.77 -17.70 5.30
C LEU A 490 -18.67 -19.20 5.64
N PRO A 491 -18.47 -19.58 6.92
CA PRO A 491 -18.31 -20.98 7.29
C PRO A 491 -19.57 -21.79 6.95
N LEU A 492 -19.34 -22.95 6.33
CA LEU A 492 -20.36 -23.90 5.90
C LEU A 492 -20.37 -25.12 6.82
N ALA A 493 -21.53 -25.42 7.41
CA ALA A 493 -21.78 -26.64 8.18
C ALA A 493 -22.84 -27.49 7.49
N MET A 494 -22.67 -28.82 7.52
CA MET A 494 -23.61 -29.78 6.94
C MET A 494 -23.76 -30.99 7.85
N SER A 495 -24.99 -31.44 8.05
CA SER A 495 -25.32 -32.73 8.64
C SER A 495 -26.29 -33.49 7.74
N ALA A 496 -26.19 -34.81 7.74
CA ALA A 496 -27.06 -35.68 6.97
C ALA A 496 -27.49 -36.86 7.85
N THR A 497 -28.79 -36.99 8.08
CA THR A 497 -29.38 -37.94 9.01
C THR A 497 -30.46 -38.75 8.32
N ARG A 498 -30.36 -40.07 8.39
CA ARG A 498 -31.38 -40.96 7.86
C ARG A 498 -32.67 -40.86 8.69
N GLN A 499 -33.80 -40.63 8.03
CA GLN A 499 -35.13 -40.59 8.65
C GLN A 499 -35.93 -41.84 8.26
N GLY A 500 -36.00 -42.80 9.19
CA GLY A 500 -36.59 -44.11 8.91
C GLY A 500 -35.82 -44.88 7.83
N LYS A 501 -36.52 -45.69 7.02
CA LYS A 501 -35.88 -46.54 6.00
C LYS A 501 -35.72 -45.88 4.64
N LEU A 502 -36.56 -44.88 4.33
CA LEU A 502 -36.78 -44.38 2.97
C LEU A 502 -36.47 -42.89 2.80
N GLN A 503 -35.92 -42.22 3.81
CA GLN A 503 -35.64 -40.79 3.72
C GLN A 503 -34.26 -40.44 4.30
N LEU A 504 -33.66 -39.40 3.73
CA LEU A 504 -32.44 -38.77 4.19
C LEU A 504 -32.71 -37.28 4.38
N ALA A 505 -32.59 -36.77 5.60
CA ALA A 505 -32.66 -35.35 5.88
C ALA A 505 -31.25 -34.76 5.87
N ILE A 506 -31.05 -33.73 5.07
CA ILE A 506 -29.81 -32.96 4.98
C ILE A 506 -30.11 -31.57 5.53
N GLU A 507 -29.32 -31.14 6.50
CA GLU A 507 -29.35 -29.80 7.06
C GLU A 507 -28.02 -29.12 6.76
N VAL A 508 -28.09 -27.96 6.13
CA VAL A 508 -26.92 -27.15 5.80
C VAL A 508 -27.12 -25.75 6.34
N SER A 509 -26.10 -25.19 6.97
CA SER A 509 -26.09 -23.80 7.42
C SER A 509 -24.84 -23.08 6.94
N VAL A 510 -25.02 -21.82 6.56
CA VAL A 510 -23.96 -20.86 6.28
C VAL A 510 -24.10 -19.68 7.23
N GLU A 511 -23.05 -19.36 7.95
CA GLU A 511 -22.98 -18.16 8.79
C GLU A 511 -22.19 -17.07 8.06
N ASN A 512 -22.52 -15.80 8.28
CA ASN A 512 -21.75 -14.67 7.76
C ASN A 512 -21.02 -13.97 8.90
N ASP A 513 -19.76 -14.37 9.10
CA ASP A 513 -18.83 -13.76 10.07
C ASP A 513 -18.23 -12.45 9.55
N GLY A 514 -18.57 -12.07 8.31
CA GLY A 514 -18.16 -10.83 7.68
C GLY A 514 -18.89 -9.61 8.25
N GLY A 515 -18.27 -8.45 8.06
CA GLY A 515 -18.84 -7.16 8.49
C GLY A 515 -19.93 -6.61 7.57
N HIS A 516 -20.21 -7.21 6.42
CA HIS A 516 -21.22 -6.74 5.44
C HIS A 516 -22.03 -7.93 4.90
N ALA A 517 -23.05 -7.69 4.06
CA ALA A 517 -23.86 -8.79 3.54
C ALA A 517 -23.06 -9.71 2.58
N ALA A 518 -23.54 -10.93 2.37
CA ALA A 518 -22.96 -11.89 1.44
C ALA A 518 -23.99 -12.35 0.39
N PRO A 519 -23.72 -12.16 -0.92
CA PRO A 519 -22.58 -11.45 -1.49
C PRO A 519 -22.75 -9.91 -1.40
N ALA A 520 -21.69 -9.19 -1.00
CA ALA A 520 -21.64 -7.71 -1.00
C ALA A 520 -21.38 -7.12 -2.40
N GLY A 521 -21.47 -5.79 -2.49
CA GLY A 521 -21.15 -5.00 -3.67
C GLY A 521 -22.36 -4.73 -4.59
N LYS A 522 -22.05 -4.33 -5.83
CA LYS A 522 -23.06 -4.01 -6.85
C LYS A 522 -24.07 -5.15 -7.05
N ALA A 523 -25.35 -4.78 -7.11
CA ALA A 523 -26.45 -5.67 -7.44
C ALA A 523 -26.21 -6.46 -8.74
N GLY A 524 -26.55 -7.74 -8.75
CA GLY A 524 -26.26 -8.69 -9.83
C GLY A 524 -25.30 -9.83 -9.44
N ARG A 525 -24.64 -9.73 -8.29
CA ARG A 525 -23.92 -10.86 -7.68
C ARG A 525 -24.91 -11.83 -7.05
N THR A 526 -24.67 -13.13 -7.23
CA THR A 526 -25.48 -14.19 -6.63
C THR A 526 -24.59 -15.21 -5.96
N LEU A 527 -25.01 -15.65 -4.77
CA LEU A 527 -24.39 -16.74 -4.04
C LEU A 527 -25.39 -17.91 -4.01
N TYR A 528 -24.96 -19.08 -4.43
CA TYR A 528 -25.78 -20.29 -4.41
C TYR A 528 -25.29 -21.23 -3.33
N LEU A 529 -26.20 -21.69 -2.48
CA LEU A 529 -25.99 -22.88 -1.67
C LEU A 529 -26.61 -24.07 -2.42
N VAL A 530 -25.77 -24.99 -2.86
CA VAL A 530 -26.16 -26.12 -3.71
C VAL A 530 -25.90 -27.43 -2.98
N ILE A 531 -26.88 -28.34 -3.00
CA ILE A 531 -26.73 -29.70 -2.49
C ILE A 531 -26.81 -30.67 -3.67
N VAL A 532 -25.82 -31.55 -3.78
CA VAL A 532 -25.81 -32.69 -4.70
C VAL A 532 -25.83 -33.95 -3.86
N ALA A 533 -26.78 -34.85 -4.11
CA ALA A 533 -26.88 -36.10 -3.39
C ALA A 533 -27.18 -37.24 -4.36
N VAL A 534 -26.28 -38.23 -4.36
CA VAL A 534 -26.32 -39.35 -5.29
C VAL A 534 -26.20 -40.69 -4.57
N ASP A 535 -26.73 -41.74 -5.19
CA ASP A 535 -26.49 -43.12 -4.76
C ASP A 535 -25.09 -43.64 -5.17
N ARG A 536 -24.78 -44.88 -4.81
CA ARG A 536 -23.54 -45.57 -5.21
C ARG A 536 -23.29 -45.60 -6.73
N LYS A 537 -24.34 -45.52 -7.55
CA LYS A 537 -24.26 -45.56 -9.02
C LYS A 537 -24.22 -44.15 -9.64
N GLY A 538 -24.16 -43.10 -8.83
CA GLY A 538 -24.16 -41.71 -9.29
C GLY A 538 -25.54 -41.17 -9.68
N ARG A 539 -26.63 -41.87 -9.34
CA ARG A 539 -28.00 -41.41 -9.65
C ARG A 539 -28.49 -40.43 -8.59
N GLU A 540 -29.13 -39.35 -9.03
CA GLU A 540 -29.72 -38.32 -8.16
C GLU A 540 -30.78 -38.90 -7.23
N LEU A 541 -30.72 -38.53 -5.95
CA LEU A 541 -31.78 -38.85 -5.00
C LEU A 541 -32.96 -37.89 -5.18
N ALA A 542 -34.18 -38.43 -5.30
CA ALA A 542 -35.37 -37.62 -5.53
C ALA A 542 -35.73 -36.73 -4.32
N ILE A 543 -36.03 -35.46 -4.57
CA ILE A 543 -36.39 -34.49 -3.53
C ILE A 543 -37.80 -34.79 -3.03
N ALA A 544 -37.93 -35.16 -1.75
CA ALA A 544 -39.23 -35.34 -1.09
C ALA A 544 -39.80 -34.00 -0.60
N SER A 545 -38.94 -33.14 -0.04
CA SER A 545 -39.31 -31.78 0.40
C SER A 545 -38.08 -30.90 0.58
N GLY A 546 -38.23 -29.59 0.40
CA GLY A 546 -37.16 -28.61 0.53
C GLY A 546 -37.14 -27.65 -0.66
N PRO A 547 -36.44 -26.51 -0.57
CA PRO A 547 -36.30 -25.58 -1.67
C PRO A 547 -35.37 -26.14 -2.75
N VAL A 548 -35.68 -25.75 -3.99
CA VAL A 548 -34.99 -26.14 -5.21
C VAL A 548 -34.61 -24.88 -5.96
N LEU A 549 -33.40 -24.86 -6.50
CA LEU A 549 -32.91 -23.72 -7.27
C LEU A 549 -33.67 -23.58 -8.59
N GLY A 550 -34.10 -22.36 -8.91
CA GLY A 550 -34.82 -22.05 -10.13
C GLY A 550 -33.91 -21.95 -11.37
N PRO A 551 -34.49 -21.68 -12.55
CA PRO A 551 -33.76 -21.54 -13.81
C PRO A 551 -32.65 -20.47 -13.79
N GLU A 552 -32.77 -19.46 -12.94
CA GLU A 552 -31.76 -18.41 -12.73
C GLU A 552 -30.42 -18.95 -12.24
N ALA A 553 -30.40 -20.11 -11.59
CA ALA A 553 -29.20 -20.77 -11.12
C ALA A 553 -28.40 -21.48 -12.24
N GLY A 554 -28.87 -21.40 -13.49
CA GLY A 554 -28.22 -21.96 -14.67
C GLY A 554 -28.88 -23.27 -15.10
N ILE A 555 -29.42 -23.27 -16.32
CA ILE A 555 -30.04 -24.45 -16.93
C ILE A 555 -28.92 -25.35 -17.52
N PRO A 556 -28.95 -26.66 -17.26
CA PRO A 556 -27.98 -27.60 -17.83
C PRO A 556 -27.90 -27.54 -19.35
N SER A 557 -26.71 -27.68 -19.92
CA SER A 557 -26.51 -27.70 -21.37
C SER A 557 -27.29 -28.82 -22.06
N THR A 558 -27.46 -29.97 -21.38
CA THR A 558 -28.40 -31.02 -21.79
C THR A 558 -29.24 -31.52 -20.61
N PRO A 559 -30.51 -31.92 -20.83
CA PRO A 559 -31.37 -32.42 -19.75
C PRO A 559 -30.85 -33.69 -19.06
N GLU A 560 -30.00 -34.47 -19.72
CA GLU A 560 -29.52 -35.78 -19.25
C GLU A 560 -28.26 -35.71 -18.39
N LEU A 561 -27.69 -34.52 -18.16
CA LEU A 561 -26.48 -34.39 -17.34
C LEU A 561 -26.69 -34.92 -15.93
N SER A 562 -25.71 -35.68 -15.45
CA SER A 562 -25.71 -36.14 -14.07
C SER A 562 -25.67 -34.94 -13.11
N PRO A 563 -26.12 -35.09 -11.85
CA PRO A 563 -26.02 -34.03 -10.85
C PRO A 563 -24.59 -33.52 -10.65
N GLU A 564 -23.61 -34.41 -10.77
CA GLU A 564 -22.18 -34.09 -10.65
C GLU A 564 -21.68 -33.30 -11.87
N ASP A 565 -22.14 -33.64 -13.07
CA ASP A 565 -21.78 -32.87 -14.28
C ASP A 565 -22.46 -31.50 -14.29
N ARG A 566 -23.72 -31.41 -13.85
CA ARG A 566 -24.44 -30.14 -13.63
C ARG A 566 -23.68 -29.26 -12.64
N TYR A 567 -23.20 -29.84 -11.55
CA TYR A 567 -22.37 -29.16 -10.58
C TYR A 567 -21.07 -28.62 -11.18
N CYS A 568 -20.37 -29.44 -11.98
CA CYS A 568 -19.15 -29.05 -12.67
C CYS A 568 -19.37 -27.99 -13.76
N GLU A 569 -20.53 -28.01 -14.44
CA GLU A 569 -20.93 -26.97 -15.42
C GLU A 569 -21.37 -25.66 -14.75
N GLY A 570 -21.68 -25.70 -13.45
CA GLY A 570 -22.33 -24.58 -12.77
C GLY A 570 -23.82 -24.46 -13.09
N ALA A 571 -24.46 -25.49 -13.62
CA ALA A 571 -25.86 -25.48 -14.00
C ALA A 571 -26.77 -26.02 -12.88
N PHE A 572 -26.99 -25.20 -11.85
CA PHE A 572 -27.60 -25.65 -10.60
C PHE A 572 -29.14 -25.69 -10.62
N ALA A 573 -29.80 -25.21 -11.68
CA ALA A 573 -31.26 -25.20 -11.75
C ALA A 573 -31.82 -26.63 -11.58
N GLY A 574 -32.78 -26.80 -10.67
CA GLY A 574 -33.38 -28.09 -10.34
C GLY A 574 -32.67 -28.88 -9.23
N LEU A 575 -31.48 -28.45 -8.76
CA LEU A 575 -30.84 -29.05 -7.59
C LEU A 575 -31.41 -28.46 -6.28
N PRO A 576 -31.44 -29.22 -5.17
CA PRO A 576 -31.79 -28.67 -3.87
C PRO A 576 -30.84 -27.54 -3.45
N GLY A 577 -31.38 -26.43 -2.97
CA GLY A 577 -30.53 -25.27 -2.65
C GLY A 577 -31.26 -23.97 -2.38
N LEU A 578 -30.46 -22.92 -2.14
CA LEU A 578 -30.91 -21.53 -1.94
C LEU A 578 -30.06 -20.57 -2.78
N ALA A 579 -30.68 -19.50 -3.26
CA ALA A 579 -30.00 -18.38 -3.91
C ALA A 579 -30.07 -17.12 -3.04
N PHE A 580 -28.92 -16.52 -2.79
CA PHE A 580 -28.77 -15.28 -2.03
C PHE A 580 -28.34 -14.16 -2.98
N ALA A 581 -29.23 -13.19 -3.22
CA ALA A 581 -28.99 -12.07 -4.13
C ALA A 581 -29.86 -10.87 -3.78
N ARG A 582 -29.40 -9.69 -4.18
CA ARG A 582 -30.27 -8.50 -4.30
C ARG A 582 -30.81 -8.44 -5.72
N ARG A 583 -32.13 -8.55 -5.85
CA ARG A 583 -32.86 -8.47 -7.11
C ARG A 583 -33.49 -7.10 -7.25
N LEU A 584 -33.16 -6.42 -8.34
CA LEU A 584 -33.67 -5.09 -8.66
C LEU A 584 -34.88 -5.17 -9.59
N ASP A 585 -35.80 -4.22 -9.45
CA ASP A 585 -36.88 -4.02 -10.41
C ASP A 585 -36.35 -3.22 -11.59
N VAL A 586 -36.07 -3.90 -12.70
CA VAL A 586 -35.42 -3.31 -13.87
C VAL A 586 -36.39 -3.32 -15.05
N PRO A 587 -36.87 -2.15 -15.52
CA PRO A 587 -37.70 -2.08 -16.71
C PRO A 587 -36.91 -2.51 -17.96
N PRO A 588 -37.55 -2.83 -19.10
CA PRO A 588 -36.85 -3.01 -20.38
C PRO A 588 -36.17 -1.72 -20.85
N GLY A 589 -35.06 -1.83 -21.61
CA GLY A 589 -34.38 -0.68 -22.21
C GLY A 589 -32.86 -0.79 -22.30
N ASP A 590 -32.24 0.20 -22.92
CA ASP A 590 -30.80 0.28 -23.15
C ASP A 590 -30.04 0.88 -21.96
N GLY A 591 -28.83 0.38 -21.69
CA GLY A 591 -27.98 0.83 -20.58
C GLY A 591 -27.86 -0.20 -19.45
N ALA A 592 -27.06 0.13 -18.44
CA ALA A 592 -26.78 -0.78 -17.33
C ALA A 592 -28.06 -1.10 -16.53
N PRO A 593 -28.37 -2.39 -16.24
CA PRO A 593 -29.58 -2.76 -15.51
C PRO A 593 -29.77 -2.04 -14.18
N PHE A 594 -28.69 -1.89 -13.40
CA PHE A 594 -28.75 -1.24 -12.09
C PHE A 594 -28.97 0.28 -12.17
N GLU A 595 -28.57 0.94 -13.26
CA GLU A 595 -28.82 2.38 -13.45
C GLU A 595 -30.30 2.65 -13.75
N ARG A 596 -30.97 1.69 -14.39
CA ARG A 596 -32.38 1.79 -14.77
C ARG A 596 -33.33 1.25 -13.72
N ALA A 597 -32.80 0.63 -12.67
CA ALA A 597 -33.61 0.05 -11.61
C ALA A 597 -34.52 1.10 -10.96
N THR A 598 -35.76 0.72 -10.68
CA THR A 598 -36.78 1.59 -10.06
C THR A 598 -37.08 1.20 -8.62
N GLY A 599 -36.65 0.01 -8.20
CA GLY A 599 -36.76 -0.46 -6.82
C GLY A 599 -35.94 -1.72 -6.57
N VAL A 600 -35.99 -2.18 -5.32
CA VAL A 600 -35.51 -3.51 -4.92
C VAL A 600 -36.74 -4.43 -4.87
N LEU A 601 -36.74 -5.50 -5.67
CA LEU A 601 -37.80 -6.51 -5.63
C LEU A 601 -37.65 -7.41 -4.40
N GLU A 602 -36.41 -7.81 -4.13
CA GLU A 602 -36.08 -8.78 -3.10
C GLU A 602 -34.61 -8.64 -2.72
N ASP A 603 -34.28 -8.81 -1.44
CA ASP A 603 -32.90 -8.93 -0.97
C ASP A 603 -32.79 -10.18 -0.08
N THR A 604 -32.33 -11.29 -0.66
CA THR A 604 -32.14 -12.55 0.05
C THR A 604 -30.71 -12.74 0.54
N ARG A 605 -29.83 -11.75 0.40
CA ARG A 605 -28.43 -11.85 0.85
C ARG A 605 -28.34 -12.20 2.33
N ILE A 606 -27.26 -12.86 2.73
CA ILE A 606 -27.00 -13.19 4.12
C ILE A 606 -26.47 -11.93 4.79
N ALA A 607 -27.20 -11.33 5.74
CA ALA A 607 -26.76 -10.12 6.42
C ALA A 607 -25.50 -10.38 7.27
N ALA A 608 -24.78 -9.31 7.65
CA ALA A 608 -23.61 -9.42 8.51
C ALA A 608 -23.98 -9.97 9.89
N GLY A 609 -23.29 -11.02 10.34
CA GLY A 609 -23.60 -11.74 11.58
C GLY A 609 -24.86 -12.62 11.53
N GLU A 610 -25.44 -12.86 10.35
CA GLU A 610 -26.60 -13.73 10.18
C GLU A 610 -26.18 -15.16 9.82
N SER A 611 -26.95 -16.15 10.29
CA SER A 611 -26.87 -17.54 9.80
C SER A 611 -28.10 -17.90 8.98
N ARG A 612 -27.88 -18.53 7.83
CA ARG A 612 -28.94 -19.05 6.95
C ARG A 612 -28.85 -20.56 6.87
N SER A 613 -29.98 -21.22 7.10
CA SER A 613 -30.07 -22.68 7.13
C SER A 613 -31.10 -23.19 6.13
N LEU A 614 -30.81 -24.36 5.59
CA LEU A 614 -31.60 -25.10 4.62
C LEU A 614 -31.78 -26.53 5.14
N ARG A 615 -33.02 -27.01 5.15
CA ARG A 615 -33.32 -28.43 5.34
C ARG A 615 -33.96 -29.02 4.08
N VAL A 616 -33.38 -30.11 3.60
CA VAL A 616 -33.88 -30.89 2.45
C VAL A 616 -34.11 -32.33 2.90
N VAL A 617 -35.21 -32.93 2.47
CA VAL A 617 -35.49 -34.35 2.66
C VAL A 617 -35.49 -35.01 1.29
N LEU A 618 -34.66 -36.04 1.14
CA LEU A 618 -34.49 -36.83 -0.07
C LEU A 618 -35.08 -38.23 0.14
N SER A 619 -35.67 -38.79 -0.91
CA SER A 619 -36.21 -40.15 -0.93
C SER A 619 -35.08 -41.14 -1.21
N LEU A 620 -35.05 -42.23 -0.43
CA LEU A 620 -34.11 -43.34 -0.59
C LEU A 620 -34.82 -44.56 -1.18
N GLU A 621 -34.18 -45.20 -2.15
CA GLU A 621 -34.58 -46.54 -2.59
C GLU A 621 -34.11 -47.60 -1.59
N ARG A 622 -34.86 -48.71 -1.46
CA ARG A 622 -34.72 -49.67 -0.35
C ARG A 622 -33.36 -50.36 -0.19
N THR A 623 -32.43 -50.27 -1.16
CA THR A 623 -31.25 -51.16 -1.22
C THR A 623 -29.94 -50.56 -1.76
N GLU A 624 -29.78 -49.24 -1.94
CA GLU A 624 -28.68 -48.71 -2.76
C GLU A 624 -27.75 -47.68 -2.09
N GLY A 625 -27.42 -47.91 -0.81
CA GLY A 625 -26.29 -47.26 -0.16
C GLY A 625 -24.92 -47.77 -0.67
N PRO A 626 -23.82 -47.05 -0.41
CA PRO A 626 -23.77 -45.77 0.31
C PRO A 626 -24.30 -44.60 -0.53
N TYR A 627 -24.79 -43.56 0.14
CA TYR A 627 -25.22 -42.30 -0.46
C TYR A 627 -24.15 -41.23 -0.26
N HIS A 628 -23.78 -40.54 -1.34
CA HIS A 628 -22.79 -39.47 -1.31
C HIS A 628 -23.51 -38.13 -1.36
N VAL A 629 -23.23 -37.27 -0.38
CA VAL A 629 -23.82 -35.93 -0.28
C VAL A 629 -22.71 -34.91 -0.32
N ARG A 630 -22.85 -33.93 -1.20
CA ARG A 630 -22.01 -32.74 -1.32
C ARG A 630 -22.89 -31.51 -1.12
N SER A 631 -22.39 -30.54 -0.35
CA SER A 631 -22.93 -29.18 -0.31
C SER A 631 -21.82 -28.20 -0.63
N ALA A 632 -22.12 -27.19 -1.43
CA ALA A 632 -21.18 -26.14 -1.76
C ALA A 632 -21.82 -24.76 -1.75
N LEU A 633 -21.00 -23.77 -1.39
CA LEU A 633 -21.32 -22.37 -1.49
C LEU A 633 -20.60 -21.79 -2.72
N VAL A 634 -21.35 -21.30 -3.71
CA VAL A 634 -20.81 -20.91 -5.02
C VAL A 634 -21.17 -19.46 -5.32
N SER A 635 -20.17 -18.62 -5.55
CA SER A 635 -20.36 -17.24 -6.00
C SER A 635 -20.39 -17.17 -7.53
N ARG A 636 -21.35 -16.44 -8.07
CA ARG A 636 -21.46 -16.12 -9.50
C ARG A 636 -21.45 -14.62 -9.72
N LEU A 637 -20.58 -14.16 -10.62
CA LEU A 637 -20.58 -12.80 -11.12
C LEU A 637 -21.63 -12.63 -12.23
N ALA A 638 -22.23 -11.45 -12.31
CA ALA A 638 -23.16 -11.10 -13.38
C ALA A 638 -22.50 -11.30 -14.76
N ARG A 639 -23.23 -11.90 -15.71
CA ARG A 639 -22.80 -11.99 -17.10
C ARG A 639 -22.83 -10.59 -17.74
N GLY A 640 -21.85 -10.30 -18.61
CA GLY A 640 -21.86 -9.14 -19.50
C GLY A 640 -22.95 -9.24 -20.56
N ARG A 641 -22.78 -8.62 -21.73
CA ARG A 641 -23.76 -8.77 -22.82
C ARG A 641 -23.87 -10.25 -23.24
N PRO A 642 -25.05 -10.72 -23.67
CA PRO A 642 -25.19 -12.06 -24.24
C PRO A 642 -24.16 -12.27 -25.37
N GLY A 643 -23.29 -13.27 -25.23
CA GLY A 643 -22.29 -13.64 -26.25
C GLY A 643 -20.84 -13.26 -25.96
N GLU A 644 -20.53 -12.50 -24.90
CA GLU A 644 -19.13 -12.24 -24.49
C GLU A 644 -18.57 -13.40 -23.65
N LYS A 645 -17.35 -13.84 -24.00
CA LYS A 645 -16.57 -14.73 -23.12
C LYS A 645 -16.06 -13.93 -21.92
N ALA A 646 -16.32 -14.41 -20.72
CA ALA A 646 -15.72 -13.84 -19.51
C ALA A 646 -14.22 -14.17 -19.46
N ASP A 647 -13.37 -13.19 -19.10
CA ASP A 647 -11.92 -13.37 -18.98
C ASP A 647 -11.50 -14.23 -17.77
N ARG A 648 -12.46 -14.61 -16.90
CA ARG A 648 -12.28 -15.47 -15.71
C ARG A 648 -13.45 -16.44 -15.56
N PRO A 649 -13.29 -17.60 -14.88
CA PRO A 649 -14.41 -18.46 -14.53
C PRO A 649 -15.50 -17.66 -13.80
N LEU A 650 -16.74 -17.80 -14.26
CA LEU A 650 -17.90 -17.05 -13.74
C LEU A 650 -18.29 -17.55 -12.34
N GLU A 651 -18.03 -18.84 -12.08
CA GLU A 651 -18.26 -19.53 -10.83
C GLU A 651 -16.99 -19.59 -9.99
N ARG A 652 -17.14 -19.28 -8.70
CA ARG A 652 -16.12 -19.50 -7.69
C ARG A 652 -16.70 -20.29 -6.53
N PHE A 653 -16.17 -21.48 -6.29
CA PHE A 653 -16.49 -22.28 -5.11
C PHE A 653 -15.80 -21.66 -3.89
N LEU A 654 -16.61 -21.27 -2.91
CA LEU A 654 -16.16 -20.56 -1.71
C LEU A 654 -15.99 -21.49 -0.51
N ALA A 655 -16.78 -22.56 -0.44
CA ALA A 655 -16.70 -23.60 0.57
C ALA A 655 -17.40 -24.86 0.05
N GLU A 656 -16.89 -26.03 0.43
CA GLU A 656 -17.49 -27.33 0.12
C GLU A 656 -17.46 -28.25 1.35
N LYS A 657 -18.53 -29.04 1.53
CA LYS A 657 -18.60 -30.14 2.50
C LYS A 657 -19.10 -31.39 1.79
N THR A 658 -18.47 -32.52 2.05
CA THR A 658 -18.89 -33.82 1.55
C THR A 658 -19.06 -34.79 2.71
N THR A 659 -20.01 -35.72 2.59
CA THR A 659 -20.20 -36.83 3.53
C THR A 659 -20.75 -38.05 2.81
N THR A 660 -20.50 -39.23 3.36
CA THR A 660 -21.01 -40.50 2.84
C THR A 660 -21.85 -41.18 3.90
N ILE A 661 -23.09 -41.49 3.57
CA ILE A 661 -24.05 -42.15 4.46
C ILE A 661 -24.14 -43.63 4.06
N PRO A 662 -23.88 -44.57 4.99
CA PRO A 662 -23.91 -46.01 4.71
C PRO A 662 -25.26 -46.55 4.21
#